data_AF-A0A8J3R2U8-F1
#
_entry.id   AF-A0A8J3R2U8-F1
#
_cell.length_a   1.000
_cell.length_b   1.000
_cell.length_c   1.000
_cell.angle_alpha   90.00
_cell.angle_beta   90.00
_cell.angle_gamma   90.00
#
_symmetry.space_group_name_H-M   'P 1'
#
loop_
_entity.id
_entity.type
_entity.pdbx_description
1 polymer ?
#
loop_
_entity_poly.entity_id
_entity_poly.type
_entity_poly.pdbx_seq_one_letter_code
_entity_poly.pdbx_strand_id
1 'polypeptide(L)'
;MTTDSGLRFWLRYVETEGGLAEPVIDGNLVLLPPALAAEFDLPGELTVTSDPDAAREDGLTFLATGHPAPTRAADLVLAQGDAGIVALTPPASVPPNADVLLAAARDQFPVDHGRIDPAGSPAATVRPMLRVGVLISYSLSAEDHFQERAECWLDVRSRLPLPDAWVPKLVRLPPAEKPRMDLPGGLEEALTEAHQIIETTARARRGTLAGQSQTAFRQEQQRARDYYDDQIASVENRLRGADEERAAILTARLTATREERARRLTEIAEKYQAHHEIRPYRLHVVQVPAIRFPVDVLRGSRRYPLVLDYLTPLGAFAALRCPSCDKPEPLVASKTKLGCESCLAKPAEPVTSPPPVGRDRAKPAGAAPSAPAKATPPVKPVAKPAKTAPPEESAAARPKVLPPKAKAQAVPKAGEKLAREFWTATTRSGLALYPLLMPDSPAATLFRLYGTGGPGMLLGTKTAITHWTTAACSSHPGQPEAVSGQAQAGDYLYKYQITWRFDGDVPRVEELLPNINEPGRRFHPHWMVIRGLGRGTRDLAAPRGLDPVERLIWKHSLPYCGLPLVLRMLTAWNRIPDQAVVCRSHPSKAIAAAIDRMIGYRAGDRGHYSEVADLYHIDEDLIRTADKTLARRLKLSATQPW
;
A
#
# COMPACT_ATOMS: atom_id res chain seq x y z
N MET A 1 -18.78 -7.53 28.54
CA MET A 1 -18.43 -8.24 27.29
C MET A 1 -18.45 -7.27 26.11
N THR A 2 -17.68 -7.55 25.05
CA THR A 2 -17.79 -6.85 23.75
C THR A 2 -18.88 -7.48 22.91
N THR A 3 -20.02 -6.80 22.72
CA THR A 3 -21.10 -7.23 21.82
C THR A 3 -20.55 -7.53 20.43
N ASP A 4 -21.01 -8.62 19.79
CA ASP A 4 -20.64 -8.91 18.41
C ASP A 4 -20.96 -7.72 17.47
N SER A 5 -20.15 -7.58 16.43
CA SER A 5 -20.33 -6.56 15.41
C SER A 5 -21.61 -6.74 14.60
N GLY A 6 -22.01 -7.98 14.31
CA GLY A 6 -23.27 -8.31 13.63
C GLY A 6 -24.49 -7.99 14.50
N LEU A 7 -24.48 -8.40 15.77
CA LEU A 7 -25.54 -8.04 16.72
C LEU A 7 -25.67 -6.52 16.90
N ARG A 8 -24.57 -5.80 17.13
CA ARG A 8 -24.58 -4.33 17.28
C ARG A 8 -25.10 -3.63 16.02
N PHE A 9 -24.78 -4.15 14.83
CA PHE A 9 -25.33 -3.62 13.58
C PHE A 9 -26.84 -3.85 13.49
N TRP A 10 -27.31 -5.08 13.76
CA TRP A 10 -28.71 -5.43 13.66
C TRP A 10 -29.60 -4.68 14.67
N LEU A 11 -29.15 -4.53 15.92
CA LEU A 11 -29.87 -3.72 16.92
C LEU A 11 -30.05 -2.26 16.45
N ARG A 12 -28.99 -1.64 15.92
CA ARG A 12 -29.04 -0.28 15.39
C ARG A 12 -29.91 -0.16 14.14
N TYR A 13 -29.96 -1.20 13.30
CA TYR A 13 -30.88 -1.28 12.17
C TYR A 13 -32.33 -1.28 12.68
N VAL A 14 -32.66 -2.15 13.65
CA VAL A 14 -33.99 -2.21 14.27
C VAL A 14 -34.41 -0.86 14.87
N GLU A 15 -33.53 -0.17 15.60
CA GLU A 15 -33.78 1.18 16.13
C GLU A 15 -34.06 2.20 15.00
N THR A 16 -33.33 2.11 13.88
CA THR A 16 -33.48 3.03 12.74
C THR A 16 -34.80 2.81 12.01
N GLU A 17 -35.25 1.55 11.90
CA GLU A 17 -36.52 1.15 11.29
C GLU A 17 -37.71 1.21 12.29
N GLY A 18 -37.54 1.85 13.44
CA GLY A 18 -38.63 2.16 14.39
C GLY A 18 -38.97 1.07 15.41
N GLY A 19 -38.12 0.05 15.55
CA GLY A 19 -38.15 -0.87 16.69
C GLY A 19 -37.42 -0.31 17.92
N LEU A 20 -37.46 -1.08 19.02
CA LEU A 20 -36.80 -0.72 20.29
C LEU A 20 -35.85 -1.84 20.72
N ALA A 21 -34.73 -1.46 21.33
CA ALA A 21 -33.76 -2.37 21.92
C ALA A 21 -33.34 -1.85 23.30
N GLU A 22 -33.43 -2.69 24.33
CA GLU A 22 -33.02 -2.39 25.69
C GLU A 22 -32.01 -3.43 26.21
N PRO A 23 -30.87 -3.03 26.79
CA PRO A 23 -29.88 -3.98 27.31
C PRO A 23 -30.41 -4.66 28.58
N VAL A 24 -30.29 -6.00 28.62
CA VAL A 24 -30.56 -6.82 29.81
C VAL A 24 -29.27 -7.52 30.26
N ILE A 25 -29.31 -8.31 31.34
CA ILE A 25 -28.09 -8.87 31.98
C ILE A 25 -27.26 -9.69 30.98
N ASP A 26 -27.91 -10.60 30.23
CA ASP A 26 -27.24 -11.58 29.36
C ASP A 26 -27.54 -11.38 27.86
N GLY A 27 -28.13 -10.24 27.49
CA GLY A 27 -28.57 -9.95 26.13
C GLY A 27 -29.18 -8.55 25.93
N ASN A 28 -30.06 -8.42 24.94
CA ASN A 28 -30.89 -7.22 24.71
C ASN A 28 -32.33 -7.67 24.48
N LEU A 29 -33.29 -7.09 25.20
CA LEU A 29 -34.71 -7.22 24.87
C LEU A 29 -34.99 -6.34 23.65
N VAL A 30 -35.69 -6.89 22.65
CA VAL A 30 -35.97 -6.23 21.38
C VAL A 30 -37.45 -6.32 21.07
N LEU A 31 -38.04 -5.18 20.72
CA LEU A 31 -39.42 -5.05 20.26
C LEU A 31 -39.41 -4.69 18.78
N LEU A 32 -39.88 -5.61 17.94
CA LEU A 32 -39.96 -5.47 16.49
C LEU A 32 -41.37 -4.99 16.08
N PRO A 33 -41.49 -3.90 15.30
CA PRO A 33 -42.73 -3.56 14.61
C PRO A 33 -43.20 -4.75 13.74
N PRO A 34 -44.52 -4.96 13.56
CA PRO A 34 -45.04 -6.13 12.84
C PRO A 34 -44.44 -6.34 11.43
N ALA A 35 -44.06 -5.26 10.74
CA ALA A 35 -43.39 -5.34 9.45
C ALA A 35 -41.97 -5.91 9.53
N LEU A 36 -41.16 -5.51 10.52
CA LEU A 36 -39.81 -6.08 10.73
C LEU A 36 -39.86 -7.51 11.27
N ALA A 37 -40.82 -7.80 12.15
CA ALA A 37 -41.07 -9.15 12.65
C ALA A 37 -41.33 -10.12 11.47
N ALA A 38 -42.21 -9.72 10.54
CA ALA A 38 -42.49 -10.50 9.33
C ALA A 38 -41.31 -10.57 8.33
N GLU A 39 -40.57 -9.47 8.14
CA GLU A 39 -39.41 -9.44 7.21
C GLU A 39 -38.25 -10.35 7.65
N PHE A 40 -38.08 -10.55 8.97
CA PHE A 40 -37.02 -11.40 9.52
C PHE A 40 -37.47 -12.79 9.96
N ASP A 41 -38.77 -13.12 9.87
CA ASP A 41 -39.38 -14.32 10.46
C ASP A 41 -39.05 -14.48 11.96
N LEU A 42 -39.19 -13.38 12.70
CA LEU A 42 -38.92 -13.27 14.14
C LEU A 42 -40.20 -12.82 14.88
N PRO A 43 -40.38 -13.22 16.15
CA PRO A 43 -41.50 -12.74 16.96
C PRO A 43 -41.38 -11.22 17.20
N GLY A 44 -42.51 -10.56 17.49
CA GLY A 44 -42.56 -9.12 17.77
C GLY A 44 -41.84 -8.69 19.06
N GLU A 45 -41.54 -9.63 19.95
CA GLU A 45 -40.78 -9.45 21.18
C GLU A 45 -39.83 -10.64 21.35
N LEU A 46 -38.54 -10.36 21.58
CA LEU A 46 -37.51 -11.38 21.82
C LEU A 46 -36.31 -10.81 22.59
N THR A 47 -35.66 -11.66 23.38
CA THR A 47 -34.34 -11.35 23.94
C THR A 47 -33.25 -11.98 23.10
N VAL A 48 -32.32 -11.16 22.62
CA VAL A 48 -31.23 -11.57 21.72
C VAL A 48 -29.87 -11.47 22.40
N THR A 49 -28.96 -12.40 22.08
CA THR A 49 -27.59 -12.37 22.58
C THR A 49 -26.60 -12.83 21.50
N SER A 50 -25.36 -12.37 21.60
CA SER A 50 -24.24 -12.87 20.79
C SER A 50 -23.37 -13.86 21.55
N ASP A 51 -23.76 -14.22 22.77
CA ASP A 51 -23.07 -15.21 23.60
C ASP A 51 -23.70 -16.61 23.37
N PRO A 52 -22.92 -17.60 22.89
CA PRO A 52 -23.44 -18.93 22.58
C PRO A 52 -23.76 -19.76 23.83
N ASP A 53 -23.29 -19.35 25.02
CA ASP A 53 -23.57 -20.05 26.27
C ASP A 53 -24.86 -19.49 26.90
N ALA A 54 -25.03 -18.16 26.97
CA ALA A 54 -26.31 -17.55 27.38
C ALA A 54 -27.49 -17.96 26.46
N ALA A 55 -27.26 -18.10 25.16
CA ALA A 55 -28.28 -18.64 24.24
C ALA A 55 -28.66 -20.11 24.52
N ARG A 56 -27.75 -20.90 25.09
CA ARG A 56 -27.96 -22.32 25.40
C ARG A 56 -28.57 -22.53 26.78
N GLU A 57 -28.14 -21.74 27.76
CA GLU A 57 -28.50 -21.91 29.17
C GLU A 57 -29.77 -21.12 29.53
N ASP A 58 -29.90 -19.88 29.05
CA ASP A 58 -31.04 -18.99 29.35
C ASP A 58 -32.10 -18.94 28.23
N GLY A 59 -31.90 -19.71 27.15
CA GLY A 59 -32.85 -19.83 26.03
C GLY A 59 -32.97 -18.58 25.16
N LEU A 60 -31.99 -17.68 25.22
CA LEU A 60 -31.98 -16.42 24.46
C LEU A 60 -31.77 -16.68 22.96
N THR A 61 -32.30 -15.80 22.11
CA THR A 61 -32.14 -15.93 20.65
C THR A 61 -30.70 -15.56 20.26
N PHE A 62 -29.93 -16.55 19.79
CA PHE A 62 -28.56 -16.33 19.34
C PHE A 62 -28.53 -15.52 18.03
N LEU A 63 -28.09 -14.27 18.11
CA LEU A 63 -27.81 -13.41 16.96
C LEU A 63 -26.34 -13.00 16.95
N ALA A 64 -25.63 -13.48 15.93
CA ALA A 64 -24.26 -13.09 15.65
C ALA A 64 -24.02 -13.01 14.13
N THR A 65 -22.84 -12.53 13.75
CA THR A 65 -22.34 -12.55 12.37
C THR A 65 -22.49 -13.95 11.76
N GLY A 66 -23.23 -14.05 10.65
CA GLY A 66 -23.58 -15.32 10.00
C GLY A 66 -25.04 -15.77 10.20
N HIS A 67 -25.78 -15.18 11.15
CA HIS A 67 -27.22 -15.44 11.29
C HIS A 67 -28.01 -14.78 10.13
N PRO A 68 -29.14 -15.37 9.65
CA PRO A 68 -29.94 -14.79 8.57
C PRO A 68 -30.42 -13.36 8.82
N ALA A 69 -30.93 -13.02 10.00
CA ALA A 69 -31.48 -11.69 10.28
C ALA A 69 -30.46 -10.53 10.13
N PRO A 70 -29.26 -10.56 10.77
CA PRO A 70 -28.20 -9.58 10.51
C PRO A 70 -27.76 -9.53 9.03
N THR A 71 -27.71 -10.67 8.35
CA THR A 71 -27.34 -10.76 6.93
C THR A 71 -28.39 -10.07 6.05
N ARG A 72 -29.67 -10.37 6.26
CA ARG A 72 -30.81 -9.75 5.56
C ARG A 72 -30.88 -8.25 5.80
N ALA A 73 -30.67 -7.79 7.04
CA ALA A 73 -30.59 -6.36 7.36
C ALA A 73 -29.46 -5.67 6.61
N ALA A 74 -28.29 -6.31 6.49
CA ALA A 74 -27.17 -5.78 5.71
C ALA A 74 -27.51 -5.71 4.21
N ASP A 75 -28.15 -6.74 3.66
CA ASP A 75 -28.59 -6.76 2.26
C ASP A 75 -29.63 -5.68 1.93
N LEU A 76 -30.56 -5.40 2.85
CA LEU A 76 -31.55 -4.33 2.72
C LEU A 76 -30.90 -2.94 2.73
N VAL A 77 -29.98 -2.67 3.67
CA VAL A 77 -29.21 -1.42 3.71
C VAL A 77 -28.36 -1.25 2.43
N LEU A 78 -27.74 -2.34 1.95
CA LEU A 78 -26.98 -2.33 0.69
C LEU A 78 -27.86 -2.18 -0.56
N ALA A 79 -29.14 -2.57 -0.50
CA ALA A 79 -30.12 -2.40 -1.59
C ALA A 79 -30.70 -0.98 -1.63
N GLN A 80 -30.96 -0.37 -0.46
CA GLN A 80 -31.40 1.01 -0.34
C GLN A 80 -30.34 1.99 -0.86
N GLY A 81 -29.07 1.71 -0.55
CA GLY A 81 -27.92 2.48 -1.00
C GLY A 81 -27.72 3.80 -0.25
N ASP A 82 -26.48 4.29 -0.27
CA ASP A 82 -26.01 5.47 0.42
C ASP A 82 -25.60 6.55 -0.60
N ALA A 83 -26.59 7.25 -1.15
CA ALA A 83 -26.42 8.29 -2.16
C ALA A 83 -26.71 9.70 -1.61
N GLY A 84 -25.91 10.70 -2.00
CA GLY A 84 -26.13 12.07 -1.53
C GLY A 84 -25.00 13.06 -1.82
N ILE A 85 -25.18 14.29 -1.33
CA ILE A 85 -24.19 15.37 -1.44
C ILE A 85 -23.72 15.75 -0.03
N VAL A 86 -22.40 15.75 0.18
CA VAL A 86 -21.78 16.05 1.49
C VAL A 86 -20.83 17.23 1.31
N ALA A 87 -21.15 18.38 1.91
CA ALA A 87 -20.17 19.47 2.03
C ALA A 87 -19.28 19.26 3.25
N LEU A 88 -18.00 19.58 3.12
CA LEU A 88 -17.05 19.54 4.22
C LEU A 88 -16.83 20.94 4.78
N THR A 89 -16.69 21.06 6.10
CA THR A 89 -16.41 22.33 6.76
C THR A 89 -15.00 22.83 6.39
N PRO A 90 -14.82 24.12 6.02
CA PRO A 90 -13.49 24.68 5.77
C PRO A 90 -12.62 24.63 7.04
N PRO A 91 -11.30 24.45 6.92
CA PRO A 91 -10.41 24.48 8.08
C PRO A 91 -10.40 25.88 8.71
N ALA A 92 -10.35 25.94 10.04
CA ALA A 92 -10.32 27.20 10.80
C ALA A 92 -9.01 28.01 10.67
N SER A 93 -8.02 27.49 9.93
CA SER A 93 -6.77 28.17 9.61
C SER A 93 -7.00 29.35 8.67
N VAL A 94 -6.22 30.43 8.85
CA VAL A 94 -6.19 31.55 7.90
C VAL A 94 -5.88 31.04 6.48
N PRO A 95 -6.66 31.41 5.45
CA PRO A 95 -6.38 31.04 4.07
C PRO A 95 -5.00 31.53 3.61
N PRO A 96 -4.23 30.72 2.84
CA PRO A 96 -2.96 31.18 2.29
C PRO A 96 -3.17 32.36 1.34
N ASN A 97 -2.25 33.33 1.37
CA ASN A 97 -2.26 34.48 0.49
C ASN A 97 -1.81 34.11 -0.94
N ALA A 98 -1.90 35.07 -1.87
CA ALA A 98 -1.55 34.84 -3.27
C ALA A 98 -0.09 34.40 -3.49
N ASP A 99 0.86 34.90 -2.70
CA ASP A 99 2.28 34.56 -2.83
C ASP A 99 2.58 33.12 -2.38
N VAL A 100 1.98 32.68 -1.27
CA VAL A 100 2.05 31.28 -0.80
C VAL A 100 1.39 30.34 -1.81
N LEU A 101 0.23 30.71 -2.36
CA LEU A 101 -0.44 29.95 -3.42
C LEU A 101 0.42 29.87 -4.69
N LEU A 102 1.10 30.95 -5.08
CA LEU A 102 1.99 30.99 -6.24
C LEU A 102 3.25 30.13 -6.05
N ALA A 103 3.85 30.17 -4.87
CA ALA A 103 4.98 29.31 -4.53
C ALA A 103 4.58 27.82 -4.59
N ALA A 104 3.46 27.45 -3.95
CA ALA A 104 2.93 26.09 -3.97
C ALA A 104 2.52 25.64 -5.38
N ALA A 105 1.99 26.53 -6.23
CA ALA A 105 1.61 26.22 -7.60
C ALA A 105 2.84 25.89 -8.47
N ARG A 106 3.93 26.64 -8.31
CA ARG A 106 5.21 26.41 -9.02
C ARG A 106 5.93 25.14 -8.55
N ASP A 107 5.83 24.80 -7.27
CA ASP A 107 6.36 23.55 -6.70
C ASP A 107 5.58 22.33 -7.22
N GLN A 108 4.24 22.38 -7.19
CA GLN A 108 3.40 21.25 -7.55
C GLN A 108 3.26 21.04 -9.07
N PHE A 109 3.31 22.12 -9.87
CA PHE A 109 3.19 22.06 -11.32
C PHE A 109 4.42 22.68 -12.01
N PRO A 110 5.55 21.95 -12.08
CA PRO A 110 6.63 22.33 -12.98
C PRO A 110 6.10 22.35 -14.41
N VAL A 111 6.34 23.46 -15.12
CA VAL A 111 5.94 23.63 -16.53
C VAL A 111 7.17 23.79 -17.39
N ASP A 112 7.41 22.86 -18.30
CA ASP A 112 8.58 22.93 -19.18
C ASP A 112 8.49 24.15 -20.10
N HIS A 113 9.59 24.91 -20.13
CA HIS A 113 9.73 26.19 -20.83
C HIS A 113 8.72 27.28 -20.42
N GLY A 114 8.03 27.13 -19.28
CA GLY A 114 7.04 28.08 -18.78
C GLY A 114 7.29 28.53 -17.34
N ARG A 115 6.72 29.68 -16.94
CA ARG A 115 6.64 30.13 -15.54
C ARG A 115 5.19 30.46 -15.20
N ILE A 116 4.68 29.93 -14.09
CA ILE A 116 3.36 30.30 -13.56
C ILE A 116 3.48 31.67 -12.87
N ASP A 117 2.65 32.63 -13.26
CA ASP A 117 2.48 33.95 -12.64
C ASP A 117 0.99 34.21 -12.32
N PRO A 118 0.65 35.05 -11.32
CA PRO A 118 -0.74 35.32 -10.98
C PRO A 118 -1.42 36.15 -12.08
N ALA A 119 -2.63 35.74 -12.48
CA ALA A 119 -3.46 36.46 -13.45
C ALA A 119 -4.67 37.17 -12.81
N GLY A 120 -4.99 36.85 -11.55
CA GLY A 120 -6.05 37.49 -10.79
C GLY A 120 -6.01 37.13 -9.31
N SER A 121 -6.88 37.76 -8.51
CA SER A 121 -6.98 37.51 -7.07
C SER A 121 -7.50 36.09 -6.78
N PRO A 122 -6.96 35.39 -5.76
CA PRO A 122 -7.53 34.14 -5.29
C PRO A 122 -8.95 34.35 -4.73
N ALA A 123 -9.87 33.41 -4.98
CA ALA A 123 -11.25 33.48 -4.53
C ALA A 123 -11.72 32.15 -3.93
N ALA A 124 -12.53 32.18 -2.86
CA ALA A 124 -13.09 30.97 -2.27
C ALA A 124 -14.02 30.25 -3.25
N THR A 125 -13.93 28.92 -3.33
CA THR A 125 -14.75 28.05 -4.16
C THR A 125 -15.00 26.71 -3.48
N VAL A 126 -15.84 25.89 -4.10
CA VAL A 126 -16.00 24.47 -3.77
C VAL A 126 -15.44 23.65 -4.93
N ARG A 127 -14.71 22.56 -4.64
CA ARG A 127 -14.29 21.55 -5.62
C ARG A 127 -15.06 20.25 -5.35
N PRO A 128 -15.89 19.77 -6.29
CA PRO A 128 -16.61 18.52 -6.14
C PRO A 128 -15.68 17.31 -6.35
N MET A 129 -15.71 16.38 -5.41
CA MET A 129 -15.10 15.05 -5.50
C MET A 129 -16.20 14.00 -5.58
N LEU A 130 -16.00 12.94 -6.35
CA LEU A 130 -16.86 11.78 -6.40
C LEU A 130 -16.32 10.70 -5.47
N ARG A 131 -17.19 10.09 -4.66
CA ARG A 131 -16.91 8.92 -3.84
C ARG A 131 -17.88 7.82 -4.21
N VAL A 132 -17.37 6.72 -4.76
CA VAL A 132 -18.14 5.53 -5.14
C VAL A 132 -17.73 4.38 -4.24
N GLY A 133 -18.68 3.75 -3.55
CA GLY A 133 -18.47 2.53 -2.78
C GLY A 133 -19.21 1.36 -3.43
N VAL A 134 -18.50 0.26 -3.66
CA VAL A 134 -19.04 -0.96 -4.28
C VAL A 134 -18.66 -2.20 -3.50
N LEU A 135 -19.54 -3.19 -3.57
CA LEU A 135 -19.30 -4.55 -3.13
C LEU A 135 -18.99 -5.38 -4.39
N ILE A 136 -17.86 -6.06 -4.40
CA ILE A 136 -17.43 -6.90 -5.51
C ILE A 136 -17.49 -8.35 -5.07
N SER A 137 -18.40 -9.11 -5.66
CA SER A 137 -18.53 -10.55 -5.44
C SER A 137 -17.77 -11.27 -6.56
N TYR A 138 -16.83 -12.14 -6.21
CA TYR A 138 -16.10 -13.01 -7.13
C TYR A 138 -16.57 -14.45 -6.94
N SER A 139 -16.88 -15.12 -8.04
CA SER A 139 -17.20 -16.55 -8.06
C SER A 139 -16.11 -17.22 -8.90
N LEU A 140 -15.27 -18.05 -8.28
CA LEU A 140 -14.18 -18.77 -8.96
C LEU A 140 -14.57 -20.21 -9.30
N SER A 141 -15.44 -20.78 -8.49
CA SER A 141 -16.08 -22.07 -8.70
C SER A 141 -17.49 -22.06 -8.08
N ALA A 142 -18.20 -23.18 -8.13
CA ALA A 142 -19.49 -23.36 -7.45
C ALA A 142 -19.38 -23.39 -5.91
N GLU A 143 -18.17 -23.46 -5.37
CA GLU A 143 -17.89 -23.50 -3.92
C GLU A 143 -17.03 -22.31 -3.47
N ASP A 144 -16.19 -21.76 -4.37
CA ASP A 144 -15.26 -20.66 -4.09
C ASP A 144 -15.89 -19.28 -4.39
N HIS A 145 -16.53 -18.68 -3.39
CA HIS A 145 -17.03 -17.31 -3.44
C HIS A 145 -16.25 -16.38 -2.52
N PHE A 146 -15.88 -15.20 -3.02
CA PHE A 146 -15.19 -14.15 -2.26
C PHE A 146 -15.95 -12.84 -2.42
N GLN A 147 -16.01 -12.04 -1.36
CA GLN A 147 -16.62 -10.72 -1.41
C GLN A 147 -15.68 -9.67 -0.84
N GLU A 148 -15.46 -8.59 -1.58
CA GLU A 148 -14.55 -7.51 -1.22
C GLU A 148 -15.24 -6.16 -1.36
N ARG A 149 -14.95 -5.25 -0.42
CA ARG A 149 -15.42 -3.86 -0.48
C ARG A 149 -14.36 -2.98 -1.15
N ALA A 150 -14.72 -2.36 -2.27
CA ALA A 150 -13.88 -1.36 -2.92
C ALA A 150 -14.50 0.04 -2.78
N GLU A 151 -13.65 1.07 -2.65
CA GLU A 151 -14.08 2.46 -2.61
C GLU A 151 -13.17 3.28 -3.53
N CYS A 152 -13.74 4.06 -4.42
CA CYS A 152 -13.04 4.88 -5.41
C CYS A 152 -13.35 6.36 -5.17
N TRP A 153 -12.31 7.18 -5.13
CA TRP A 153 -12.42 8.64 -4.97
C TRP A 153 -11.81 9.34 -6.16
N LEU A 154 -12.56 10.20 -6.84
CA LEU A 154 -12.09 11.01 -7.97
C LEU A 154 -12.39 12.49 -7.76
N ASP A 155 -11.60 13.36 -8.36
CA ASP A 155 -11.96 14.75 -8.54
C ASP A 155 -12.83 14.87 -9.80
N VAL A 156 -14.06 15.38 -9.66
CA VAL A 156 -15.05 15.37 -10.76
C VAL A 156 -14.54 16.14 -11.97
N ARG A 157 -13.91 17.30 -11.74
CA ARG A 157 -13.48 18.18 -12.83
C ARG A 157 -12.21 17.68 -13.53
N SER A 158 -11.29 17.05 -12.80
CA SER A 158 -10.09 16.47 -13.43
C SER A 158 -10.27 15.01 -13.83
N ARG A 159 -11.35 14.33 -13.41
CA ARG A 159 -11.57 12.89 -13.64
C ARG A 159 -10.36 12.03 -13.25
N LEU A 160 -9.62 12.42 -12.21
CA LEU A 160 -8.45 11.67 -11.74
C LEU A 160 -8.71 11.12 -10.33
N PRO A 161 -8.22 9.90 -10.02
CA PRO A 161 -8.31 9.36 -8.68
C PRO A 161 -7.53 10.24 -7.70
N LEU A 162 -8.09 10.42 -6.49
CA LEU A 162 -7.40 11.11 -5.42
C LEU A 162 -6.23 10.26 -4.92
N PRO A 163 -5.09 10.86 -4.56
CA PRO A 163 -4.03 10.17 -3.83
C PRO A 163 -4.56 9.53 -2.54
N ASP A 164 -4.14 8.28 -2.25
CA ASP A 164 -4.55 7.54 -1.04
C ASP A 164 -4.32 8.31 0.27
N ALA A 165 -3.30 9.18 0.31
CA ALA A 165 -2.99 10.01 1.47
C ALA A 165 -4.02 11.15 1.72
N TRP A 166 -4.91 11.44 0.77
CA TRP A 166 -5.93 12.48 0.86
C TRP A 166 -7.27 11.93 1.36
N VAL A 167 -7.66 10.73 0.94
CA VAL A 167 -8.96 10.12 1.29
C VAL A 167 -9.19 10.05 2.82
N PRO A 168 -8.26 9.55 3.65
CA PRO A 168 -8.42 9.54 5.11
C PRO A 168 -8.43 10.93 5.76
N LYS A 169 -7.96 11.97 5.07
CA LYS A 169 -8.10 13.36 5.55
C LYS A 169 -9.53 13.83 5.30
N LEU A 170 -10.05 13.65 4.08
CA LEU A 170 -11.42 14.06 3.70
C LEU A 170 -12.49 13.34 4.53
N VAL A 171 -12.37 12.02 4.70
CA VAL A 171 -13.32 11.20 5.48
C VAL A 171 -13.40 11.59 6.97
N ARG A 172 -12.36 12.24 7.52
CA ARG A 172 -12.32 12.68 8.93
C ARG A 172 -12.83 14.10 9.15
N LEU A 173 -13.11 14.86 8.09
CA LEU A 173 -13.61 16.23 8.24
C LEU A 173 -15.10 16.20 8.59
N PRO A 174 -15.56 17.07 9.50
CA PRO A 174 -16.98 17.18 9.80
C PRO A 174 -17.73 17.70 8.56
N PRO A 175 -18.96 17.22 8.33
CA PRO A 175 -19.82 17.80 7.32
C PRO A 175 -20.19 19.24 7.71
N ALA A 176 -20.34 20.10 6.71
CA ALA A 176 -20.94 21.42 6.88
C ALA A 176 -22.47 21.31 6.93
N GLU A 177 -23.12 22.21 7.67
CA GLU A 177 -24.58 22.17 7.90
C GLU A 177 -25.43 22.20 6.63
N LYS A 178 -24.93 22.80 5.55
CA LYS A 178 -25.69 23.03 4.30
C LYS A 178 -24.82 22.73 3.08
N PRO A 179 -24.97 21.56 2.42
CA PRO A 179 -24.40 21.33 1.10
C PRO A 179 -25.10 22.20 0.04
N ARG A 180 -24.41 22.49 -1.06
CA ARG A 180 -25.06 23.01 -2.27
C ARG A 180 -25.74 21.83 -2.97
N MET A 181 -27.02 21.95 -3.31
CA MET A 181 -27.77 20.84 -3.91
C MET A 181 -27.53 20.68 -5.42
N ASP A 182 -26.84 21.63 -6.06
CA ASP A 182 -26.54 21.59 -7.48
C ASP A 182 -25.56 20.45 -7.82
N LEU A 183 -25.93 19.62 -8.79
CA LEU A 183 -25.03 18.60 -9.33
C LEU A 183 -23.90 19.27 -10.13
N PRO A 184 -22.64 18.84 -9.95
CA PRO A 184 -21.52 19.39 -10.70
C PRO A 184 -21.54 18.89 -12.16
N GLY A 185 -21.24 19.78 -13.11
CA GLY A 185 -20.95 19.36 -14.48
C GLY A 185 -19.70 18.45 -14.54
N GLY A 186 -19.71 17.46 -15.43
CA GLY A 186 -18.67 16.44 -15.54
C GLY A 186 -18.90 15.18 -14.67
N LEU A 187 -20.04 15.08 -13.98
CA LEU A 187 -20.33 14.01 -13.03
C LEU A 187 -20.50 12.64 -13.71
N GLU A 188 -21.17 12.57 -14.86
CA GLU A 188 -21.40 11.31 -15.59
C GLU A 188 -20.08 10.73 -16.12
N GLU A 189 -19.20 11.60 -16.61
CA GLU A 189 -17.87 11.23 -17.07
C GLU A 189 -16.95 10.82 -15.92
N ALA A 190 -17.03 11.49 -14.76
CA ALA A 190 -16.32 11.10 -13.55
C ALA A 190 -16.84 9.75 -12.99
N LEU A 191 -18.14 9.47 -13.07
CA LEU A 191 -18.73 8.19 -12.68
C LEU A 191 -18.34 7.07 -13.65
N THR A 192 -18.26 7.37 -14.95
CA THR A 192 -17.76 6.45 -15.98
C THR A 192 -16.30 6.08 -15.72
N GLU A 193 -15.43 7.05 -15.44
CA GLU A 193 -14.04 6.80 -15.06
C GLU A 193 -13.95 5.98 -13.75
N ALA A 194 -14.77 6.29 -12.75
CA ALA A 194 -14.83 5.55 -11.49
C ALA A 194 -15.19 4.07 -11.72
N HIS A 195 -16.20 3.80 -12.53
CA HIS A 195 -16.59 2.44 -12.91
C HIS A 195 -15.46 1.72 -13.66
N GLN A 196 -14.78 2.38 -14.60
CA GLN A 196 -13.64 1.78 -15.32
C GLN A 196 -12.47 1.43 -14.40
N ILE A 197 -12.14 2.29 -13.42
CA ILE A 197 -11.10 2.02 -12.41
C ILE A 197 -11.46 0.82 -11.54
N ILE A 198 -12.71 0.76 -11.06
CA ILE A 198 -13.24 -0.34 -10.25
C ILE A 198 -13.21 -1.65 -11.06
N GLU A 199 -13.75 -1.65 -12.28
CA GLU A 199 -13.84 -2.82 -13.17
C GLU A 199 -12.45 -3.34 -13.56
N THR A 200 -11.49 -2.44 -13.82
CA THR A 200 -10.09 -2.83 -14.10
C THR A 200 -9.45 -3.49 -12.88
N THR A 201 -9.67 -2.93 -11.69
CA THR A 201 -9.19 -3.49 -10.41
C THR A 201 -9.84 -4.87 -10.14
N ALA A 202 -11.14 -4.99 -10.36
CA ALA A 202 -11.91 -6.23 -10.22
C ALA A 202 -11.39 -7.32 -11.16
N ARG A 203 -11.17 -7.02 -12.45
CA ARG A 203 -10.59 -7.98 -13.41
C ARG A 203 -9.20 -8.47 -12.98
N ALA A 204 -8.33 -7.56 -12.53
CA ALA A 204 -6.99 -7.93 -12.07
C ALA A 204 -7.05 -8.81 -10.80
N ARG A 205 -7.95 -8.48 -9.87
CA ARG A 205 -8.19 -9.27 -8.65
C ARG A 205 -8.76 -10.65 -8.96
N ARG A 206 -9.76 -10.73 -9.84
CA ARG A 206 -10.35 -11.98 -10.35
C ARG A 206 -9.30 -12.88 -10.99
N GLY A 207 -8.41 -12.34 -11.81
CA GLY A 207 -7.31 -13.09 -12.40
C GLY A 207 -6.32 -13.63 -11.35
N THR A 208 -6.05 -12.86 -10.30
CA THR A 208 -5.21 -13.28 -9.17
C THR A 208 -5.85 -14.41 -8.38
N LEU A 209 -7.16 -14.30 -8.10
CA LEU A 209 -7.95 -15.31 -7.38
C LEU A 209 -8.11 -16.60 -8.19
N ALA A 210 -8.49 -16.51 -9.47
CA ALA A 210 -8.58 -17.67 -10.37
C ALA A 210 -7.26 -18.45 -10.50
N GLY A 211 -6.12 -17.75 -10.40
CA GLY A 211 -4.79 -18.36 -10.34
C GLY A 211 -4.58 -19.31 -9.16
N GLN A 212 -5.36 -19.18 -8.07
CA GLN A 212 -5.31 -20.06 -6.90
C GLN A 212 -6.05 -21.38 -7.17
N SER A 213 -7.27 -21.32 -7.71
CA SER A 213 -8.08 -22.50 -8.08
C SER A 213 -7.56 -23.22 -9.34
N GLN A 214 -6.66 -22.60 -10.11
CA GLN A 214 -6.08 -23.11 -11.36
C GLN A 214 -5.47 -24.53 -11.24
N THR A 215 -4.91 -24.89 -10.09
CA THR A 215 -4.34 -26.23 -9.83
C THR A 215 -5.44 -27.29 -9.71
N ALA A 216 -6.52 -26.99 -8.97
CA ALA A 216 -7.66 -27.89 -8.81
C ALA A 216 -8.35 -28.13 -10.16
N PHE A 217 -8.58 -27.07 -10.95
CA PHE A 217 -9.10 -27.18 -12.32
C PHE A 217 -8.26 -28.13 -13.19
N ARG A 218 -6.93 -27.97 -13.21
CA ARG A 218 -6.04 -28.85 -13.99
C ARG A 218 -6.11 -30.30 -13.53
N GLN A 219 -6.21 -30.54 -12.21
CA GLN A 219 -6.31 -31.89 -11.65
C GLN A 219 -7.67 -32.55 -11.94
N GLU A 220 -8.78 -31.81 -11.88
CA GLU A 220 -10.10 -32.34 -12.28
C GLU A 220 -10.18 -32.58 -13.79
N GLN A 221 -9.68 -31.65 -14.61
CA GLN A 221 -9.61 -31.80 -16.06
C GLN A 221 -8.74 -33.01 -16.47
N GLN A 222 -7.58 -33.21 -15.83
CA GLN A 222 -6.72 -34.34 -16.15
C GLN A 222 -7.36 -35.67 -15.73
N ARG A 223 -7.91 -35.77 -14.51
CA ARG A 223 -8.64 -36.98 -14.06
C ARG A 223 -9.79 -37.35 -14.98
N ALA A 224 -10.53 -36.35 -15.49
CA ALA A 224 -11.59 -36.59 -16.48
C ALA A 224 -11.03 -37.12 -17.81
N ARG A 225 -9.94 -36.53 -18.33
CA ARG A 225 -9.27 -37.04 -19.54
C ARG A 225 -8.81 -38.47 -19.36
N ASP A 226 -8.04 -38.76 -18.31
CA ASP A 226 -7.49 -40.10 -18.04
C ASP A 226 -8.62 -41.14 -17.99
N TYR A 227 -9.70 -40.86 -17.25
CA TYR A 227 -10.87 -41.74 -17.15
C TYR A 227 -11.53 -42.04 -18.50
N TYR A 228 -11.81 -41.03 -19.32
CA TYR A 228 -12.46 -41.27 -20.61
C TYR A 228 -11.49 -41.83 -21.66
N ASP A 229 -10.20 -41.53 -21.58
CA ASP A 229 -9.18 -42.07 -22.47
C ASP A 229 -8.99 -43.58 -22.21
N ASP A 230 -9.03 -44.03 -20.95
CA ASP A 230 -9.09 -45.45 -20.57
C ASP A 230 -10.37 -46.14 -21.09
N GLN A 231 -11.54 -45.49 -20.97
CA GLN A 231 -12.80 -46.04 -21.52
C GLN A 231 -12.77 -46.15 -23.04
N ILE A 232 -12.24 -45.14 -23.73
CA ILE A 232 -12.06 -45.12 -25.19
C ILE A 232 -11.12 -46.24 -25.61
N ALA A 233 -9.94 -46.36 -24.99
CA ALA A 233 -8.98 -47.43 -25.28
C ALA A 233 -9.57 -48.83 -25.03
N SER A 234 -10.37 -48.99 -23.97
CA SER A 234 -11.07 -50.25 -23.67
C SER A 234 -12.09 -50.62 -24.75
N VAL A 235 -12.87 -49.66 -25.26
CA VAL A 235 -13.81 -49.88 -26.36
C VAL A 235 -13.08 -50.16 -27.68
N GLU A 236 -12.05 -49.39 -28.03
CA GLU A 236 -11.24 -49.58 -29.24
C GLU A 236 -10.52 -50.96 -29.24
N ASN A 237 -9.99 -51.38 -28.08
CA ASN A 237 -9.40 -52.72 -27.91
C ASN A 237 -10.41 -53.85 -28.17
N ARG A 238 -11.66 -53.69 -27.73
CA ARG A 238 -12.74 -54.64 -27.99
C ARG A 238 -13.22 -54.64 -29.45
N LEU A 239 -13.03 -53.53 -30.16
CA LEU A 239 -13.43 -53.34 -31.56
C LEU A 239 -12.48 -54.09 -32.51
N ARG A 240 -11.19 -54.21 -32.17
CA ARG A 240 -10.16 -54.91 -32.96
C ARG A 240 -10.38 -56.41 -33.19
N GLY A 241 -11.34 -57.03 -32.53
CA GLY A 241 -11.67 -58.46 -32.66
C GLY A 241 -13.18 -58.74 -32.62
N ALA A 242 -14.00 -57.78 -33.06
CA ALA A 242 -15.45 -57.92 -33.13
C ALA A 242 -15.92 -58.38 -34.51
N ASP A 243 -16.97 -59.18 -34.55
CA ASP A 243 -17.82 -59.39 -35.73
C ASP A 243 -18.57 -58.09 -36.12
N GLU A 244 -19.18 -58.05 -37.32
CA GLU A 244 -19.79 -56.83 -37.88
C GLU A 244 -20.90 -56.24 -37.00
N GLU A 245 -21.78 -57.09 -36.46
CA GLU A 245 -22.91 -56.67 -35.62
C GLU A 245 -22.41 -56.06 -34.30
N ARG A 246 -21.43 -56.71 -33.65
CA ARG A 246 -20.78 -56.21 -32.44
C ARG A 246 -19.90 -54.98 -32.70
N ALA A 247 -19.28 -54.87 -33.88
CA ALA A 247 -18.48 -53.71 -34.28
C ALA A 247 -19.36 -52.45 -34.44
N ALA A 248 -20.57 -52.58 -34.99
CA ALA A 248 -21.53 -51.48 -35.07
C ALA A 248 -21.90 -50.94 -33.69
N ILE A 249 -22.23 -51.83 -32.74
CA ILE A 249 -22.58 -51.47 -31.35
C ILE A 249 -21.40 -50.80 -30.63
N LEU A 250 -20.18 -51.34 -30.79
CA LEU A 250 -18.98 -50.76 -30.17
C LEU A 250 -18.61 -49.40 -30.78
N THR A 251 -18.85 -49.20 -32.08
CA THR A 251 -18.65 -47.90 -32.75
C THR A 251 -19.62 -46.84 -32.22
N ALA A 252 -20.91 -47.17 -32.09
CA ALA A 252 -21.89 -46.26 -31.48
C ALA A 252 -21.52 -45.89 -30.03
N ARG A 253 -21.08 -46.89 -29.24
CA ARG A 253 -20.59 -46.65 -27.87
C ARG A 253 -19.35 -45.75 -27.85
N LEU A 254 -18.42 -45.91 -28.81
CA LEU A 254 -17.22 -45.09 -28.91
C LEU A 254 -17.55 -43.63 -29.21
N THR A 255 -18.50 -43.36 -30.11
CA THR A 255 -19.01 -42.01 -30.40
C THR A 255 -19.63 -41.39 -29.14
N ALA A 256 -20.58 -42.07 -28.50
CA ALA A 256 -21.22 -41.59 -27.28
C ALA A 256 -20.20 -41.32 -26.14
N THR A 257 -19.16 -42.16 -26.00
CA THR A 257 -18.09 -41.93 -25.00
C THR A 257 -17.27 -40.68 -25.30
N ARG A 258 -17.02 -40.38 -26.59
CA ARG A 258 -16.27 -39.18 -27.01
C ARG A 258 -17.10 -37.90 -26.85
N GLU A 259 -18.39 -37.96 -27.13
CA GLU A 259 -19.35 -36.86 -26.89
C GLU A 259 -19.48 -36.56 -25.40
N GLU A 260 -19.63 -37.59 -24.57
CA GLU A 260 -19.69 -37.47 -23.11
C GLU A 260 -18.40 -36.90 -22.52
N ARG A 261 -17.22 -37.32 -23.01
CA ARG A 261 -15.93 -36.71 -22.66
C ARG A 261 -15.89 -35.23 -23.00
N ALA A 262 -16.40 -34.83 -24.18
CA ALA A 262 -16.44 -33.43 -24.58
C ALA A 262 -17.38 -32.61 -23.68
N ARG A 263 -18.59 -33.12 -23.42
CA ARG A 263 -19.55 -32.52 -22.48
C ARG A 263 -18.92 -32.32 -21.10
N ARG A 264 -18.32 -33.37 -20.52
CA ARG A 264 -17.76 -33.30 -19.17
C ARG A 264 -16.56 -32.35 -19.07
N LEU A 265 -15.74 -32.24 -20.11
CA LEU A 265 -14.66 -31.25 -20.15
C LEU A 265 -15.17 -29.81 -20.25
N THR A 266 -16.31 -29.58 -20.92
CA THR A 266 -17.01 -28.29 -20.93
C THR A 266 -17.60 -27.97 -19.55
N GLU A 267 -18.30 -28.91 -18.90
CA GLU A 267 -18.82 -28.74 -17.54
C GLU A 267 -17.71 -28.38 -16.53
N ILE A 268 -16.52 -28.99 -16.65
CA ILE A 268 -15.36 -28.66 -15.81
C ILE A 268 -14.81 -27.27 -16.16
N ALA A 269 -14.86 -26.83 -17.42
CA ALA A 269 -14.46 -25.47 -17.80
C ALA A 269 -15.42 -24.41 -17.26
N GLU A 270 -16.73 -24.65 -17.35
CA GLU A 270 -17.79 -23.78 -16.81
C GLU A 270 -17.76 -23.74 -15.28
N LYS A 271 -17.59 -24.89 -14.62
CA LYS A 271 -17.44 -25.00 -13.15
C LYS A 271 -16.33 -24.10 -12.59
N TYR A 272 -15.27 -23.86 -13.35
CA TYR A 272 -14.12 -23.01 -12.95
C TYR A 272 -14.07 -21.69 -13.74
N GLN A 273 -15.17 -21.27 -14.37
CA GLN A 273 -15.24 -20.00 -15.10
C GLN A 273 -15.37 -18.83 -14.12
N ALA A 274 -14.22 -18.29 -13.72
CA ALA A 274 -14.15 -17.16 -12.81
C ALA A 274 -14.85 -15.91 -13.39
N HIS A 275 -15.87 -15.42 -12.68
CA HIS A 275 -16.59 -14.18 -12.97
C HIS A 275 -16.65 -13.28 -11.73
N HIS A 276 -17.12 -12.05 -11.92
CA HIS A 276 -17.31 -11.11 -10.82
C HIS A 276 -18.53 -10.22 -11.09
N GLU A 277 -19.18 -9.77 -10.02
CA GLU A 277 -20.31 -8.84 -10.02
C GLU A 277 -19.93 -7.61 -9.19
N ILE A 278 -20.33 -6.42 -9.66
CA ILE A 278 -20.10 -5.15 -8.96
C ILE A 278 -21.47 -4.58 -8.56
N ARG A 279 -21.77 -4.63 -7.26
CA ARG A 279 -22.98 -4.04 -6.68
C ARG A 279 -22.62 -2.69 -6.03
N PRO A 280 -23.02 -1.54 -6.61
CA PRO A 280 -22.81 -0.24 -5.97
C PRO A 280 -23.71 -0.12 -4.73
N TYR A 281 -23.15 0.40 -3.64
CA TYR A 281 -23.89 0.69 -2.41
C TYR A 281 -23.71 2.14 -1.92
N ARG A 282 -22.75 2.91 -2.46
CA ARG A 282 -22.52 4.31 -2.08
C ARG A 282 -22.18 5.19 -3.28
N LEU A 283 -22.79 6.37 -3.33
CA LEU A 283 -22.52 7.41 -4.33
C LEU A 283 -22.61 8.80 -3.69
N HIS A 284 -21.48 9.35 -3.24
CA HIS A 284 -21.43 10.69 -2.65
C HIS A 284 -20.73 11.69 -3.56
N VAL A 285 -21.34 12.86 -3.76
CA VAL A 285 -20.63 14.06 -4.22
C VAL A 285 -20.12 14.81 -3.00
N VAL A 286 -18.81 14.75 -2.76
CA VAL A 286 -18.15 15.39 -1.62
C VAL A 286 -17.65 16.77 -2.04
N GLN A 287 -18.29 17.81 -1.53
CA GLN A 287 -17.99 19.21 -1.80
C GLN A 287 -16.85 19.68 -0.88
N VAL A 288 -15.63 19.74 -1.43
CA VAL A 288 -14.41 20.10 -0.69
C VAL A 288 -14.17 21.62 -0.79
N PRO A 289 -13.99 22.34 0.32
CA PRO A 289 -13.57 23.74 0.33
C PRO A 289 -12.26 23.96 -0.41
N ALA A 290 -12.21 24.98 -1.26
CA ALA A 290 -11.04 25.28 -2.07
C ALA A 290 -10.86 26.79 -2.30
N ILE A 291 -9.68 27.18 -2.80
CA ILE A 291 -9.38 28.53 -3.28
C ILE A 291 -9.07 28.43 -4.77
N ARG A 292 -9.89 29.07 -5.59
CA ARG A 292 -9.63 29.26 -7.01
C ARG A 292 -8.56 30.30 -7.21
N PHE A 293 -7.50 29.97 -7.92
CA PHE A 293 -6.38 30.84 -8.21
C PHE A 293 -6.16 30.95 -9.73
N PRO A 294 -6.56 32.07 -10.36
CA PRO A 294 -6.30 32.35 -11.76
C PRO A 294 -4.82 32.67 -11.99
N VAL A 295 -4.17 31.96 -12.91
CA VAL A 295 -2.75 32.12 -13.22
C VAL A 295 -2.51 32.15 -14.74
N ASP A 296 -1.45 32.82 -15.16
CA ASP A 296 -0.92 32.76 -16.51
C ASP A 296 0.34 31.90 -16.52
N VAL A 297 0.43 30.95 -17.46
CA VAL A 297 1.69 30.29 -17.79
C VAL A 297 2.40 31.14 -18.84
N LEU A 298 3.51 31.75 -18.45
CA LEU A 298 4.31 32.64 -19.29
C LEU A 298 5.43 31.89 -20.02
N ARG A 299 5.57 32.11 -21.34
CA ARG A 299 6.75 31.72 -22.13
C ARG A 299 7.22 32.89 -22.99
N GLY A 300 8.22 33.61 -22.52
CA GLY A 300 8.65 34.88 -23.12
C GLY A 300 7.52 35.91 -23.02
N SER A 301 7.12 36.50 -24.14
CA SER A 301 5.97 37.42 -24.21
C SER A 301 4.59 36.72 -24.26
N ARG A 302 4.54 35.39 -24.42
CA ARG A 302 3.27 34.65 -24.52
C ARG A 302 2.71 34.31 -23.15
N ARG A 303 1.39 34.35 -23.03
CA ARG A 303 0.61 33.97 -21.84
C ARG A 303 -0.40 32.89 -22.20
N TYR A 304 -0.52 31.89 -21.36
CA TYR A 304 -1.53 30.84 -21.48
C TYR A 304 -2.33 30.78 -20.17
N PRO A 305 -3.58 31.28 -20.15
CA PRO A 305 -4.41 31.29 -18.95
C PRO A 305 -4.71 29.88 -18.44
N LEU A 306 -4.65 29.72 -17.12
CA LEU A 306 -4.92 28.47 -16.41
C LEU A 306 -5.62 28.78 -15.08
N VAL A 307 -6.45 27.87 -14.60
CA VAL A 307 -7.18 28.02 -13.32
C VAL A 307 -6.85 26.85 -12.43
N LEU A 308 -6.16 27.13 -11.33
CA LEU A 308 -5.80 26.15 -10.30
C LEU A 308 -6.80 26.24 -9.15
N ASP A 309 -7.25 25.12 -8.59
CA ASP A 309 -8.10 25.11 -7.39
C ASP A 309 -7.29 24.45 -6.24
N TYR A 310 -6.95 25.23 -5.20
CA TYR A 310 -6.20 24.80 -4.01
C TYR A 310 -7.15 24.21 -2.96
N LEU A 311 -6.99 22.95 -2.60
CA LEU A 311 -7.85 22.22 -1.67
C LEU A 311 -7.44 22.52 -0.23
N THR A 312 -8.17 23.42 0.44
CA THR A 312 -7.76 23.96 1.74
C THR A 312 -7.60 22.91 2.85
N PRO A 313 -8.41 21.83 2.95
CA PRO A 313 -8.20 20.82 4.00
C PRO A 313 -7.04 19.87 3.72
N LEU A 314 -6.48 19.89 2.50
CA LEU A 314 -5.44 18.97 2.05
C LEU A 314 -4.06 19.62 1.97
N GLY A 315 -4.01 20.94 1.77
CA GLY A 315 -2.78 21.72 1.66
C GLY A 315 -2.09 21.60 0.29
N ALA A 316 -2.86 21.33 -0.77
CA ALA A 316 -2.36 21.06 -2.11
C ALA A 316 -3.38 21.47 -3.18
N PHE A 317 -2.92 21.70 -4.41
CA PHE A 317 -3.80 21.91 -5.56
C PHE A 317 -4.43 20.60 -6.05
N ALA A 318 -5.65 20.68 -6.57
CA ALA A 318 -6.27 19.58 -7.30
C ALA A 318 -5.43 19.21 -8.54
N ALA A 319 -5.40 17.92 -8.90
CA ALA A 319 -4.64 17.44 -10.05
C ALA A 319 -5.14 18.07 -11.37
N LEU A 320 -4.24 18.16 -12.35
CA LEU A 320 -4.52 18.71 -13.68
C LEU A 320 -4.44 17.62 -14.74
N ARG A 321 -5.27 17.77 -15.78
CA ARG A 321 -5.10 17.12 -17.07
C ARG A 321 -4.60 18.15 -18.09
N CYS A 322 -3.93 17.68 -19.13
CA CYS A 322 -3.45 18.48 -20.24
C CYS A 322 -4.61 19.20 -20.95
N PRO A 323 -4.61 20.54 -21.06
CA PRO A 323 -5.71 21.29 -21.69
C PRO A 323 -5.85 21.06 -23.21
N SER A 324 -4.92 20.33 -23.84
CA SER A 324 -4.95 19.99 -25.26
C SER A 324 -5.46 18.57 -25.60
N CYS A 325 -5.35 17.59 -24.68
CA CYS A 325 -5.75 16.20 -24.94
C CYS A 325 -6.38 15.48 -23.74
N ASP A 326 -6.56 16.18 -22.62
CA ASP A 326 -7.11 15.65 -21.37
C ASP A 326 -6.39 14.42 -20.80
N LYS A 327 -5.08 14.26 -21.05
CA LYS A 327 -4.26 13.26 -20.37
C LYS A 327 -3.60 13.81 -19.10
N PRO A 328 -3.38 13.00 -18.05
CA PRO A 328 -2.62 13.38 -16.85
C PRO A 328 -1.10 13.40 -17.11
N GLU A 329 -0.67 14.14 -18.13
CA GLU A 329 0.74 14.31 -18.51
C GLU A 329 1.24 15.70 -18.05
N PRO A 330 2.55 15.85 -17.72
CA PRO A 330 3.14 17.13 -17.35
C PRO A 330 2.88 18.24 -18.39
N LEU A 331 2.77 19.47 -17.92
CA LEU A 331 2.50 20.62 -18.77
C LEU A 331 3.80 21.19 -19.36
N VAL A 332 3.72 21.55 -20.63
CA VAL A 332 4.81 22.13 -21.42
C VAL A 332 4.24 23.37 -22.12
N ALA A 333 4.85 24.53 -21.89
CA ALA A 333 4.46 25.76 -22.57
C ALA A 333 5.13 25.81 -23.94
N SER A 334 4.40 25.70 -25.05
CA SER A 334 5.00 25.75 -26.40
C SER A 334 5.09 27.16 -26.98
N LYS A 335 5.46 27.29 -28.26
CA LYS A 335 5.34 28.54 -29.02
C LYS A 335 3.90 28.86 -29.48
N THR A 336 2.94 27.94 -29.38
CA THR A 336 1.59 28.10 -29.94
C THR A 336 0.46 27.83 -28.95
N LYS A 337 0.64 26.87 -28.04
CA LYS A 337 -0.34 26.46 -27.03
C LYS A 337 0.31 25.89 -25.75
N LEU A 338 -0.47 25.79 -24.68
CA LEU A 338 -0.14 24.98 -23.50
C LEU A 338 -0.67 23.54 -23.71
N GLY A 339 0.13 22.53 -23.38
CA GLY A 339 -0.26 21.12 -23.47
C GLY A 339 0.85 20.22 -22.95
N CYS A 340 0.68 18.90 -23.05
CA CYS A 340 1.73 17.94 -22.72
C CYS A 340 2.73 17.76 -23.88
N GLU A 341 3.85 17.09 -23.63
CA GLU A 341 4.85 16.75 -24.65
C GLU A 341 4.21 16.06 -25.87
N SER A 342 3.33 15.07 -25.65
CA SER A 342 2.58 14.37 -26.72
C SER A 342 1.74 15.31 -27.60
N CYS A 343 1.22 16.42 -27.05
CA CYS A 343 0.42 17.40 -27.79
C CYS A 343 1.24 18.40 -28.60
N LEU A 344 2.55 18.42 -28.39
CA LEU A 344 3.49 19.42 -28.88
C LEU A 344 4.62 18.83 -29.70
N ALA A 345 4.82 17.50 -29.61
CA ALA A 345 5.50 16.71 -30.61
C ALA A 345 4.95 17.12 -31.98
N LYS A 346 5.84 17.63 -32.84
CA LYS A 346 5.52 17.88 -34.24
C LYS A 346 5.08 16.52 -34.82
N PRO A 347 3.93 16.41 -35.52
CA PRO A 347 3.58 15.15 -36.15
C PRO A 347 4.75 14.74 -37.04
N ALA A 348 5.24 13.52 -36.84
CA ALA A 348 6.32 13.00 -37.65
C ALA A 348 5.86 13.06 -39.11
N GLU A 349 6.60 13.81 -39.94
CA GLU A 349 6.39 13.77 -41.38
C GLU A 349 6.52 12.29 -41.80
N PRO A 350 5.52 11.71 -42.49
CA PRO A 350 5.55 10.31 -42.83
C PRO A 350 6.80 10.08 -43.67
N VAL A 351 7.70 9.21 -43.17
CA VAL A 351 8.93 8.87 -43.88
C VAL A 351 8.54 8.14 -45.15
N THR A 352 8.42 8.90 -46.24
CA THR A 352 8.25 8.35 -47.58
C THR A 352 9.47 7.51 -47.90
N SER A 353 9.31 6.19 -47.85
CA SER A 353 10.32 5.23 -48.26
C SER A 353 10.78 5.56 -49.69
N PRO A 354 12.09 5.70 -49.95
CA PRO A 354 12.57 5.86 -51.31
C PRO A 354 12.30 4.57 -52.11
N PRO A 355 11.97 4.66 -53.41
CA PRO A 355 11.68 3.50 -54.23
C PRO A 355 12.95 2.67 -54.51
N PRO A 356 12.83 1.35 -54.71
CA PRO A 356 13.99 0.50 -54.98
C PRO A 356 14.43 0.62 -56.44
N VAL A 357 15.70 0.95 -56.68
CA VAL A 357 16.32 0.88 -58.02
C VAL A 357 17.67 0.16 -57.95
N GLY A 358 17.72 -0.98 -58.63
CA GLY A 358 18.79 -1.31 -59.58
C GLY A 358 20.23 -1.45 -59.09
N ARG A 359 20.72 -2.70 -59.11
CA ARG A 359 22.14 -3.00 -59.42
C ARG A 359 22.47 -2.43 -60.82
N ASP A 360 23.72 -2.19 -61.24
CA ASP A 360 24.93 -2.99 -61.01
C ASP A 360 26.24 -2.26 -61.39
N ARG A 361 27.38 -2.86 -60.99
CA ARG A 361 28.77 -2.77 -61.55
C ARG A 361 29.66 -1.50 -61.49
N ALA A 362 30.88 -1.78 -60.96
CA ALA A 362 32.23 -1.45 -61.45
C ALA A 362 33.13 -0.50 -60.63
N LYS A 363 34.28 -1.08 -60.21
CA LYS A 363 35.52 -0.50 -59.63
C LYS A 363 36.48 -0.08 -60.77
N PRO A 364 37.68 0.54 -60.55
CA PRO A 364 38.28 1.17 -59.36
C PRO A 364 38.56 2.69 -59.60
N ALA A 365 39.36 3.47 -58.87
CA ALA A 365 40.25 3.31 -57.69
C ALA A 365 40.06 4.54 -56.75
N GLY A 366 40.92 4.96 -55.81
CA GLY A 366 42.24 4.54 -55.28
C GLY A 366 42.69 5.55 -54.17
N ALA A 367 43.82 5.29 -53.51
CA ALA A 367 44.43 6.10 -52.42
C ALA A 367 43.72 6.14 -51.03
N ALA A 368 44.37 5.48 -50.06
CA ALA A 368 44.21 5.67 -48.61
C ALA A 368 45.40 6.54 -48.09
N PRO A 369 45.57 6.89 -46.79
CA PRO A 369 45.54 5.96 -45.65
C PRO A 369 44.88 6.45 -44.33
N SER A 370 44.43 5.47 -43.54
CA SER A 370 44.18 5.63 -42.10
C SER A 370 44.67 4.38 -41.36
N ALA A 371 45.36 4.55 -40.23
CA ALA A 371 45.86 3.47 -39.37
C ALA A 371 46.22 4.01 -37.97
N PRO A 372 46.31 3.18 -36.92
CA PRO A 372 45.46 2.02 -36.65
C PRO A 372 45.03 1.89 -35.16
N ALA A 373 43.95 1.16 -34.90
CA ALA A 373 43.74 0.51 -33.60
C ALA A 373 44.42 -0.87 -33.60
N LYS A 374 45.01 -1.30 -32.47
CA LYS A 374 45.62 -2.63 -32.30
C LYS A 374 44.74 -3.56 -31.47
N ALA A 375 44.78 -4.85 -31.82
CA ALA A 375 44.10 -5.94 -31.11
C ALA A 375 45.09 -6.85 -30.33
N THR A 376 44.48 -7.73 -29.55
CA THR A 376 45.00 -8.81 -28.67
C THR A 376 45.93 -9.83 -29.35
N PRO A 377 46.58 -10.77 -28.61
CA PRO A 377 46.10 -12.17 -28.56
C PRO A 377 46.42 -12.96 -27.24
N PRO A 378 46.15 -14.29 -27.13
CA PRO A 378 45.93 -15.00 -25.85
C PRO A 378 46.87 -16.21 -25.56
N VAL A 379 46.65 -16.96 -24.46
CA VAL A 379 47.34 -18.25 -24.15
C VAL A 379 46.38 -19.32 -23.59
N LYS A 380 46.65 -20.61 -23.87
CA LYS A 380 45.86 -21.84 -23.55
C LYS A 380 46.47 -22.69 -22.39
N PRO A 381 45.77 -23.74 -21.88
CA PRO A 381 46.11 -24.42 -20.60
C PRO A 381 46.66 -25.86 -20.71
N VAL A 382 47.41 -26.36 -19.69
CA VAL A 382 47.75 -27.81 -19.49
C VAL A 382 47.94 -28.22 -17.99
N ALA A 383 47.36 -29.38 -17.64
CA ALA A 383 47.55 -30.44 -16.60
C ALA A 383 48.34 -30.33 -15.25
N LYS A 384 47.98 -31.27 -14.34
CA LYS A 384 48.50 -31.65 -12.99
C LYS A 384 49.69 -32.66 -13.05
N PRO A 385 50.55 -32.79 -12.00
CA PRO A 385 50.34 -33.73 -10.86
C PRO A 385 50.82 -33.19 -9.47
N ALA A 386 51.24 -34.03 -8.50
CA ALA A 386 50.40 -34.48 -7.37
C ALA A 386 51.20 -35.06 -6.15
N LYS A 387 50.63 -34.99 -4.91
CA LYS A 387 51.17 -35.42 -3.58
C LYS A 387 52.38 -34.57 -3.09
N THR A 388 52.60 -34.25 -1.79
CA THR A 388 52.47 -34.99 -0.51
C THR A 388 52.20 -34.02 0.68
N ALA A 389 51.94 -34.51 1.90
CA ALA A 389 51.65 -33.72 3.13
C ALA A 389 52.14 -34.48 4.40
N PRO A 390 52.09 -33.95 5.65
CA PRO A 390 52.22 -32.56 6.17
C PRO A 390 53.46 -32.48 7.16
N PRO A 391 53.62 -31.61 8.21
CA PRO A 391 52.65 -31.17 9.25
C PRO A 391 52.55 -29.63 9.50
N GLU A 392 51.49 -29.26 10.26
CA GLU A 392 51.33 -28.15 11.24
C GLU A 392 52.11 -26.83 11.09
N GLU A 393 51.41 -25.68 10.97
CA GLU A 393 50.95 -24.89 12.15
C GLU A 393 49.96 -23.76 11.76
N SER A 394 49.39 -23.08 12.76
CA SER A 394 48.25 -22.14 12.69
C SER A 394 48.49 -20.83 11.92
N ALA A 395 47.57 -20.47 10.99
CA ALA A 395 47.39 -19.07 10.55
C ALA A 395 46.01 -18.76 9.93
N ALA A 396 45.32 -17.77 10.52
CA ALA A 396 44.22 -16.93 10.00
C ALA A 396 43.54 -17.30 8.65
N ALA A 397 42.31 -17.82 8.71
CA ALA A 397 41.46 -17.99 7.54
C ALA A 397 41.02 -16.64 6.94
N ARG A 398 41.49 -16.34 5.72
CA ARG A 398 40.96 -15.23 4.90
C ARG A 398 39.47 -15.47 4.57
N PRO A 399 38.62 -14.44 4.54
CA PRO A 399 37.20 -14.60 4.21
C PRO A 399 37.03 -15.08 2.76
N LYS A 400 36.40 -16.24 2.58
CA LYS A 400 36.01 -16.74 1.25
C LYS A 400 34.86 -15.89 0.70
N VAL A 401 35.16 -15.06 -0.29
CA VAL A 401 34.12 -14.36 -1.06
C VAL A 401 33.26 -15.39 -1.80
N LEU A 402 32.06 -15.64 -1.27
CA LEU A 402 31.10 -16.55 -1.90
C LEU A 402 30.65 -16.04 -3.28
N PRO A 403 30.49 -16.93 -4.27
CA PRO A 403 30.00 -16.56 -5.60
C PRO A 403 28.56 -16.02 -5.53
N PRO A 404 28.17 -15.09 -6.43
CA PRO A 404 26.92 -14.33 -6.30
C PRO A 404 25.64 -15.19 -6.26
N LYS A 405 25.62 -16.35 -6.95
CA LYS A 405 24.48 -17.29 -6.87
C LYS A 405 24.28 -17.91 -5.48
N ALA A 406 25.34 -18.09 -4.69
CA ALA A 406 25.24 -18.60 -3.33
C ALA A 406 24.73 -17.53 -2.35
N LYS A 407 25.14 -16.27 -2.52
CA LYS A 407 24.57 -15.14 -1.75
C LYS A 407 23.06 -14.98 -1.98
N ALA A 408 22.61 -15.10 -3.23
CA ALA A 408 21.19 -14.97 -3.60
C ALA A 408 20.25 -15.99 -2.90
N GLN A 409 20.74 -17.18 -2.54
CA GLN A 409 19.95 -18.18 -1.79
C GLN A 409 20.19 -18.13 -0.26
N ALA A 410 21.33 -17.61 0.19
CA ALA A 410 21.64 -17.49 1.62
C ALA A 410 20.85 -16.34 2.29
N VAL A 411 20.65 -15.23 1.58
CA VAL A 411 19.99 -14.02 2.12
C VAL A 411 18.53 -14.28 2.57
N PRO A 412 17.63 -14.88 1.77
CA PRO A 412 16.25 -15.12 2.22
C PRO A 412 16.18 -16.04 3.45
N LYS A 413 16.99 -17.10 3.48
CA LYS A 413 17.07 -18.05 4.61
C LYS A 413 17.62 -17.40 5.87
N ALA A 414 18.59 -16.49 5.75
CA ALA A 414 19.10 -15.72 6.87
C ALA A 414 18.02 -14.78 7.44
N GLY A 415 17.24 -14.11 6.59
CA GLY A 415 16.13 -13.25 6.99
C GLY A 415 14.99 -14.03 7.70
N GLU A 416 14.56 -15.16 7.15
CA GLU A 416 13.55 -16.03 7.78
C GLU A 416 14.01 -16.60 9.13
N LYS A 417 15.29 -16.98 9.23
CA LYS A 417 15.89 -17.43 10.49
C LYS A 417 15.93 -16.29 11.52
N LEU A 418 16.42 -15.12 11.12
CA LEU A 418 16.52 -13.94 11.98
C LEU A 418 15.15 -13.47 12.49
N ALA A 419 14.12 -13.41 11.64
CA ALA A 419 12.77 -13.05 12.06
C ALA A 419 12.22 -14.02 13.13
N ARG A 420 12.41 -15.32 12.92
CA ARG A 420 12.04 -16.37 13.87
C ARG A 420 12.79 -16.27 15.20
N GLU A 421 14.09 -16.05 15.17
CA GLU A 421 14.91 -15.86 16.37
C GLU A 421 14.50 -14.59 17.12
N PHE A 422 14.27 -13.47 16.41
CA PHE A 422 13.81 -12.20 16.98
C PHE A 422 12.47 -12.33 17.69
N TRP A 423 11.45 -12.92 17.05
CA TRP A 423 10.14 -13.09 17.69
C TRP A 423 10.15 -14.14 18.79
N THR A 424 10.98 -15.19 18.68
CA THR A 424 11.15 -16.18 19.77
C THR A 424 11.81 -15.54 21.00
N ALA A 425 12.83 -14.70 20.82
CA ALA A 425 13.45 -13.96 21.91
C ALA A 425 12.49 -12.91 22.52
N THR A 426 11.66 -12.26 21.70
CA THR A 426 10.62 -11.32 22.15
C THR A 426 9.59 -12.00 23.07
N THR A 427 9.22 -13.25 22.79
CA THR A 427 8.18 -13.99 23.52
C THR A 427 8.69 -14.81 24.70
N ARG A 428 9.96 -15.24 24.73
CA ARG A 428 10.47 -16.20 25.73
C ARG A 428 11.48 -15.65 26.75
N SER A 429 12.39 -14.74 26.39
CA SER A 429 13.27 -14.06 27.35
C SER A 429 14.09 -12.92 26.73
N GLY A 430 14.08 -11.74 27.37
CA GLY A 430 14.63 -10.52 26.76
C GLY A 430 16.14 -10.46 26.55
N LEU A 431 16.93 -11.16 27.37
CA LEU A 431 18.39 -11.13 27.26
C LEU A 431 18.92 -11.76 25.96
N ALA A 432 18.15 -12.68 25.35
CA ALA A 432 18.49 -13.29 24.07
C ALA A 432 18.28 -12.37 22.86
N LEU A 433 17.64 -11.20 23.04
CA LEU A 433 17.31 -10.31 21.93
C LEU A 433 18.45 -9.36 21.56
N TYR A 434 19.26 -8.89 22.51
CA TYR A 434 20.36 -7.95 22.26
C TYR A 434 21.39 -8.46 21.22
N PRO A 435 21.81 -9.76 21.23
CA PRO A 435 22.71 -10.29 20.19
C PRO A 435 22.11 -10.33 18.78
N LEU A 436 20.80 -10.18 18.61
CA LEU A 436 20.10 -10.16 17.33
C LEU A 436 19.94 -8.73 16.76
N LEU A 437 20.20 -7.70 17.57
CA LEU A 437 20.06 -6.30 17.17
C LEU A 437 21.37 -5.74 16.63
N MET A 438 21.26 -4.90 15.61
CA MET A 438 22.35 -4.07 15.13
C MET A 438 22.64 -2.97 16.18
N PRO A 439 23.90 -2.75 16.61
CA PRO A 439 24.26 -1.59 17.40
C PRO A 439 23.82 -0.29 16.70
N ASP A 440 23.55 0.77 17.47
CA ASP A 440 23.22 2.10 16.93
C ASP A 440 22.05 2.11 15.92
N SER A 441 21.01 1.33 16.23
CA SER A 441 19.82 1.14 15.39
C SER A 441 18.51 1.52 16.09
N PRO A 442 17.44 1.82 15.31
CA PRO A 442 16.09 2.01 15.85
C PRO A 442 15.58 0.81 16.65
N ALA A 443 15.93 -0.43 16.24
CA ALA A 443 15.57 -1.62 17.00
C ALA A 443 16.30 -1.72 18.35
N ALA A 444 17.61 -1.41 18.40
CA ALA A 444 18.36 -1.32 19.65
C ALA A 444 17.82 -0.22 20.57
N THR A 445 17.42 0.91 19.98
CA THR A 445 16.79 2.03 20.70
C THR A 445 15.44 1.62 21.27
N LEU A 446 14.59 0.95 20.50
CA LEU A 446 13.30 0.42 20.94
C LEU A 446 13.45 -0.54 22.13
N PHE A 447 14.42 -1.45 22.04
CA PHE A 447 14.70 -2.40 23.12
C PHE A 447 15.25 -1.71 24.37
N ARG A 448 16.11 -0.69 24.24
CA ARG A 448 16.57 0.12 25.39
C ARG A 448 15.40 0.76 26.14
N LEU A 449 14.40 1.27 25.42
CA LEU A 449 13.28 2.02 26.01
C LEU A 449 12.17 1.13 26.59
N TYR A 450 11.94 -0.05 26.01
CA TYR A 450 10.76 -0.88 26.30
C TYR A 450 11.03 -2.38 26.53
N GLY A 451 12.29 -2.82 26.44
CA GLY A 451 12.66 -4.24 26.54
C GLY A 451 11.90 -5.10 25.53
N THR A 452 11.46 -6.29 25.96
CA THR A 452 10.64 -7.22 25.15
C THR A 452 9.24 -6.70 24.84
N GLY A 453 8.74 -5.69 25.55
CA GLY A 453 7.47 -5.03 25.22
C GLY A 453 7.58 -4.14 23.98
N GLY A 454 8.79 -3.69 23.61
CA GLY A 454 9.01 -2.74 22.52
C GLY A 454 8.39 -3.13 21.19
N PRO A 455 8.58 -4.35 20.67
CA PRO A 455 7.94 -4.79 19.42
C PRO A 455 6.42 -4.69 19.42
N GLY A 456 5.74 -5.03 20.53
CA GLY A 456 4.29 -4.85 20.67
C GLY A 456 3.90 -3.38 20.64
N MET A 457 4.58 -2.55 21.44
CA MET A 457 4.34 -1.10 21.50
C MET A 457 4.50 -0.43 20.12
N LEU A 458 5.46 -0.88 19.31
CA LEU A 458 5.67 -0.38 17.94
C LEU A 458 4.59 -0.82 16.96
N LEU A 459 4.04 -2.03 17.13
CA LEU A 459 2.85 -2.49 16.39
C LEU A 459 1.56 -1.81 16.87
N GLY A 460 1.62 -1.01 17.94
CA GLY A 460 0.49 -0.26 18.49
C GLY A 460 -0.34 -1.04 19.51
N THR A 461 0.21 -2.13 20.06
CA THR A 461 -0.45 -2.97 21.07
C THR A 461 0.31 -2.99 22.40
N LYS A 462 -0.43 -3.01 23.51
CA LYS A 462 0.12 -3.27 24.86
C LYS A 462 0.04 -4.75 25.24
N THR A 463 -0.70 -5.54 24.47
CA THR A 463 -0.85 -6.99 24.65
C THR A 463 0.41 -7.68 24.17
N ALA A 464 0.86 -8.71 24.88
CA ALA A 464 2.01 -9.51 24.47
C ALA A 464 1.75 -10.19 23.11
N ILE A 465 2.79 -10.27 22.28
CA ILE A 465 2.73 -11.06 21.05
C ILE A 465 2.73 -12.55 21.43
N THR A 466 1.75 -13.31 20.97
CA THR A 466 1.59 -14.75 21.29
C THR A 466 1.96 -15.66 20.12
N HIS A 467 1.70 -15.22 18.89
CA HIS A 467 1.99 -15.97 17.67
C HIS A 467 2.57 -15.05 16.59
N TRP A 468 3.29 -15.62 15.61
CA TRP A 468 3.83 -14.88 14.48
C TRP A 468 4.03 -15.79 13.27
N THR A 469 4.01 -15.20 12.08
CA THR A 469 4.31 -15.83 10.79
C THR A 469 5.32 -15.01 10.01
N THR A 470 6.00 -15.63 9.06
CA THR A 470 6.89 -14.98 8.08
C THR A 470 6.35 -15.26 6.68
N ALA A 471 6.14 -14.22 5.88
CA ALA A 471 5.43 -14.31 4.60
C ALA A 471 6.31 -14.01 3.37
N ALA A 472 7.31 -13.13 3.49
CA ALA A 472 8.19 -12.79 2.37
C ALA A 472 9.56 -12.25 2.83
N CYS A 473 10.60 -12.54 2.05
CA CYS A 473 11.91 -11.90 2.10
C CYS A 473 12.17 -11.13 0.79
N SER A 474 12.78 -9.96 0.86
CA SER A 474 13.15 -9.16 -0.32
C SER A 474 14.58 -8.63 -0.22
N SER A 475 15.36 -8.84 -1.28
CA SER A 475 16.76 -8.41 -1.41
C SER A 475 16.96 -7.55 -2.65
N HIS A 476 17.69 -6.45 -2.51
CA HIS A 476 17.82 -5.45 -3.56
C HIS A 476 19.16 -4.69 -3.51
N PRO A 477 19.85 -4.48 -4.64
CA PRO A 477 21.11 -3.74 -4.67
C PRO A 477 20.97 -2.33 -4.08
N GLY A 478 21.85 -1.99 -3.13
CA GLY A 478 21.96 -0.64 -2.55
C GLY A 478 20.95 -0.30 -1.44
N GLN A 479 20.19 -1.26 -0.91
CA GLN A 479 19.26 -1.05 0.21
C GLN A 479 19.38 -2.15 1.28
N PRO A 480 18.88 -1.94 2.51
CA PRO A 480 18.81 -2.97 3.54
C PRO A 480 17.97 -4.17 3.11
N GLU A 481 18.30 -5.34 3.65
CA GLU A 481 17.51 -6.56 3.46
C GLU A 481 16.23 -6.47 4.29
N ALA A 482 15.13 -7.09 3.83
CA ALA A 482 13.86 -7.03 4.55
C ALA A 482 13.12 -8.36 4.58
N VAL A 483 12.42 -8.62 5.69
CA VAL A 483 11.55 -9.78 5.90
C VAL A 483 10.23 -9.32 6.54
N SER A 484 9.11 -9.77 5.99
CA SER A 484 7.76 -9.31 6.36
C SER A 484 6.87 -10.46 6.80
N GLY A 485 5.89 -10.18 7.67
CA GLY A 485 4.99 -11.20 8.23
C GLY A 485 3.85 -10.61 9.05
N GLN A 486 3.22 -11.46 9.87
CA GLN A 486 2.15 -11.08 10.80
C GLN A 486 2.48 -11.51 12.22
N ALA A 487 2.12 -10.70 13.21
CA ALA A 487 2.25 -10.99 14.64
C ALA A 487 0.88 -10.85 15.30
N GLN A 488 0.51 -11.81 16.15
CA GLN A 488 -0.78 -11.84 16.84
C GLN A 488 -0.63 -11.34 18.27
N ALA A 489 -1.55 -10.47 18.71
CA ALA A 489 -1.64 -10.03 20.11
C ALA A 489 -3.10 -9.99 20.55
N GLY A 490 -3.51 -10.97 21.37
CA GLY A 490 -4.93 -11.27 21.59
C GLY A 490 -5.60 -11.69 20.27
N ASP A 491 -6.78 -11.14 20.00
CA ASP A 491 -7.58 -11.48 18.81
C ASP A 491 -7.16 -10.70 17.55
N TYR A 492 -6.14 -9.84 17.65
CA TYR A 492 -5.73 -8.94 16.57
C TYR A 492 -4.42 -9.39 15.91
N LEU A 493 -4.42 -9.37 14.57
CA LEU A 493 -3.26 -9.60 13.72
C LEU A 493 -2.64 -8.28 13.24
N TYR A 494 -1.35 -8.11 13.52
CA TYR A 494 -0.56 -6.93 13.19
C TYR A 494 0.46 -7.28 12.11
N LYS A 495 0.39 -6.63 10.94
CA LYS A 495 1.41 -6.79 9.89
C LYS A 495 2.71 -6.11 10.32
N TYR A 496 3.85 -6.76 10.09
CA TYR A 496 5.17 -6.23 10.42
C TYR A 496 6.17 -6.43 9.27
N GLN A 497 7.23 -5.63 9.28
CA GLN A 497 8.46 -5.87 8.54
C GLN A 497 9.69 -5.61 9.42
N ILE A 498 10.68 -6.48 9.31
CA ILE A 498 12.00 -6.35 9.90
C ILE A 498 12.96 -5.98 8.78
N THR A 499 13.65 -4.84 8.89
CA THR A 499 14.84 -4.56 8.08
C THR A 499 16.09 -5.04 8.82
N TRP A 500 17.04 -5.57 8.08
CA TRP A 500 18.22 -6.21 8.63
C TRP A 500 19.41 -6.10 7.66
N ARG A 501 20.62 -6.33 8.18
CA ARG A 501 21.84 -6.45 7.38
C ARG A 501 22.82 -7.41 8.05
N PHE A 502 23.89 -7.76 7.34
CA PHE A 502 25.02 -8.46 7.93
C PHE A 502 25.95 -7.48 8.66
N ASP A 503 26.36 -7.86 9.86
CA ASP A 503 27.48 -7.33 10.63
C ASP A 503 28.58 -8.39 10.64
N GLY A 504 29.62 -8.18 9.82
CA GLY A 504 30.51 -9.27 9.40
C GLY A 504 29.73 -10.36 8.68
N ASP A 505 29.71 -11.57 9.24
CA ASP A 505 28.93 -12.72 8.75
C ASP A 505 27.62 -12.96 9.56
N VAL A 506 27.30 -12.11 10.53
CA VAL A 506 26.13 -12.28 11.42
C VAL A 506 24.97 -11.39 10.95
N PRO A 507 23.78 -11.93 10.62
CA PRO A 507 22.62 -11.11 10.30
C PRO A 507 22.05 -10.48 11.59
N ARG A 508 21.78 -9.17 11.58
CA ARG A 508 21.16 -8.45 12.71
C ARG A 508 20.05 -7.51 12.26
N VAL A 509 19.04 -7.35 13.11
CA VAL A 509 17.89 -6.44 12.93
C VAL A 509 18.32 -4.98 13.08
N GLU A 510 18.01 -4.15 12.09
CA GLU A 510 18.18 -2.69 12.16
C GLU A 510 16.91 -2.00 12.67
N GLU A 511 15.76 -2.35 12.11
CA GLU A 511 14.49 -1.67 12.40
C GLU A 511 13.31 -2.62 12.23
N LEU A 512 12.35 -2.51 13.15
CA LEU A 512 11.02 -3.11 13.02
C LEU A 512 10.05 -2.03 12.52
N LEU A 513 9.13 -2.38 11.63
CA LEU A 513 8.20 -1.46 10.98
C LEU A 513 6.76 -2.02 11.00
N PRO A 514 5.76 -1.24 11.45
CA PRO A 514 4.37 -1.65 11.52
C PRO A 514 3.57 -1.43 10.21
N ASN A 515 2.55 -2.27 10.01
CA ASN A 515 1.43 -2.10 9.06
C ASN A 515 1.80 -1.89 7.57
N ILE A 516 2.53 -2.83 6.98
CA ILE A 516 2.83 -2.85 5.54
C ILE A 516 1.82 -3.75 4.81
N ASN A 517 1.13 -3.22 3.82
CA ASN A 517 0.01 -3.91 3.15
C ASN A 517 0.41 -4.87 2.02
N GLU A 518 1.63 -4.78 1.49
CA GLU A 518 2.11 -5.63 0.38
C GLU A 518 3.43 -6.34 0.75
N PRO A 519 3.50 -7.69 0.69
CA PRO A 519 4.75 -8.43 0.87
C PRO A 519 5.77 -8.05 -0.23
N GLY A 520 6.98 -7.66 0.17
CA GLY A 520 8.09 -7.40 -0.76
C GLY A 520 8.20 -5.98 -1.31
N ARG A 521 7.28 -5.05 -0.98
CA ARG A 521 7.52 -3.61 -1.21
C ARG A 521 8.48 -3.05 -0.17
N ARG A 522 9.57 -2.46 -0.65
CA ARG A 522 10.55 -1.72 0.18
C ARG A 522 9.84 -0.56 0.90
N PHE A 523 10.05 -0.44 2.21
CA PHE A 523 9.52 0.69 2.98
C PHE A 523 10.47 1.89 2.83
N HIS A 524 10.12 2.83 1.96
CA HIS A 524 10.91 4.07 1.83
C HIS A 524 10.62 4.97 3.03
N PRO A 525 11.63 5.64 3.61
CA PRO A 525 11.44 6.56 4.74
C PRO A 525 10.26 7.55 4.65
N HIS A 526 9.84 7.97 3.44
CA HIS A 526 8.69 8.86 3.19
C HIS A 526 7.31 8.29 3.52
N TRP A 527 7.20 7.00 3.85
CA TRP A 527 5.93 6.36 4.20
C TRP A 527 5.64 6.39 5.71
N MET A 528 6.60 6.80 6.56
CA MET A 528 6.37 6.93 8.01
C MET A 528 5.42 8.08 8.39
N VAL A 529 5.25 9.07 7.50
CA VAL A 529 4.35 10.22 7.71
C VAL A 529 2.87 9.86 7.45
N ILE A 530 2.57 8.62 7.03
CA ILE A 530 1.19 8.15 6.81
C ILE A 530 0.43 8.15 8.14
N ARG A 531 -0.57 9.03 8.25
CA ARG A 531 -1.50 9.22 9.39
C ARG A 531 -2.46 8.04 9.66
N GLY A 532 -2.09 6.84 9.20
CA GLY A 532 -2.78 5.57 9.36
C GLY A 532 -2.15 4.63 10.42
N LEU A 533 -0.92 4.88 10.87
CA LEU A 533 -0.42 4.25 12.10
C LEU A 533 -1.16 4.83 13.30
N GLY A 534 -1.98 3.96 13.92
CA GLY A 534 -3.07 4.34 14.80
C GLY A 534 -2.65 5.00 16.12
N ARG A 535 -3.67 5.46 16.85
CA ARG A 535 -3.55 6.18 18.14
C ARG A 535 -2.54 5.52 19.11
N GLY A 536 -2.46 4.19 19.10
CA GLY A 536 -1.57 3.39 19.96
C GLY A 536 -0.07 3.62 19.82
N THR A 537 0.44 4.33 18.80
CA THR A 537 1.88 4.67 18.67
C THR A 537 2.20 6.16 18.83
N ARG A 538 1.18 7.00 19.06
CA ARG A 538 1.28 8.46 19.15
C ARG A 538 0.99 8.99 20.55
N ASP A 539 0.19 8.25 21.32
CA ASP A 539 -0.16 8.53 22.71
C ASP A 539 0.50 7.50 23.63
N LEU A 540 1.84 7.58 23.72
CA LEU A 540 2.66 6.71 24.53
C LEU A 540 3.30 7.49 25.68
N ALA A 541 3.12 6.99 26.89
CA ALA A 541 3.81 7.47 28.07
C ALA A 541 5.33 7.44 27.84
N ALA A 542 6.00 8.52 28.25
CA ALA A 542 7.44 8.66 28.09
C ALA A 542 8.18 7.53 28.84
N PRO A 543 9.07 6.79 28.17
CA PRO A 543 9.89 5.78 28.84
C PRO A 543 10.81 6.42 29.88
N ARG A 544 11.20 5.64 30.89
CA ARG A 544 12.12 6.10 31.95
C ARG A 544 13.53 6.24 31.39
N GLY A 545 14.31 7.15 31.96
CA GLY A 545 15.73 7.30 31.62
C GLY A 545 16.06 8.12 30.37
N LEU A 546 15.05 8.74 29.72
CA LEU A 546 15.30 9.71 28.64
C LEU A 546 16.05 10.95 29.16
N ASP A 547 17.08 11.40 28.44
CA ASP A 547 17.82 12.64 28.75
C ASP A 547 17.03 13.93 28.34
N PRO A 548 17.53 15.15 28.62
CA PRO A 548 16.82 16.39 28.26
C PRO A 548 16.49 16.57 26.77
N VAL A 549 17.37 16.15 25.85
CA VAL A 549 17.14 16.19 24.40
C VAL A 549 16.15 15.11 24.01
N GLU A 550 16.35 13.88 24.51
CA GLU A 550 15.45 12.76 24.22
C GLU A 550 14.02 13.02 24.69
N ARG A 551 13.83 13.64 25.86
CA ARG A 551 12.50 14.04 26.37
C ARG A 551 11.83 15.09 25.50
N LEU A 552 12.60 16.00 24.89
CA LEU A 552 12.06 17.02 23.98
C LEU A 552 11.65 16.41 22.64
N ILE A 553 12.46 15.52 22.06
CA ILE A 553 12.10 14.69 20.90
C ILE A 553 10.82 13.88 21.19
N TRP A 554 10.77 13.18 22.34
CA TRP A 554 9.60 12.40 22.71
C TRP A 554 8.33 13.25 22.83
N LYS A 555 8.41 14.39 23.52
CA LYS A 555 7.26 15.26 23.77
C LYS A 555 6.74 15.94 22.51
N HIS A 556 7.64 16.44 21.67
CA HIS A 556 7.26 17.29 20.53
C HIS A 556 7.04 16.48 19.24
N SER A 557 7.86 15.47 18.95
CA SER A 557 7.79 14.75 17.67
C SER A 557 6.76 13.61 17.67
N LEU A 558 6.65 12.84 18.77
CA LEU A 558 5.81 11.63 18.85
C LEU A 558 4.36 11.81 18.39
N PRO A 559 3.63 12.88 18.78
CA PRO A 559 2.22 13.05 18.36
C PRO A 559 2.06 13.18 16.84
N TYR A 560 3.07 13.74 16.16
CA TYR A 560 3.04 14.13 14.76
C TYR A 560 3.57 13.00 13.86
N CYS A 561 4.77 12.50 14.14
CA CYS A 561 5.46 11.50 13.32
C CYS A 561 5.38 10.06 13.84
N GLY A 562 4.97 9.85 15.10
CA GLY A 562 4.81 8.53 15.70
C GLY A 562 6.12 7.82 16.07
N LEU A 563 5.98 6.70 16.80
CA LEU A 563 7.12 5.99 17.37
C LEU A 563 8.25 5.61 16.38
N PRO A 564 7.99 5.12 15.15
CA PRO A 564 9.08 4.74 14.24
C PRO A 564 10.07 5.88 13.92
N LEU A 565 9.58 7.09 13.65
CA LEU A 565 10.46 8.22 13.35
C LEU A 565 11.12 8.77 14.62
N VAL A 566 10.41 8.79 15.76
CA VAL A 566 11.01 9.13 17.06
C VAL A 566 12.17 8.20 17.41
N LEU A 567 12.03 6.88 17.19
CA LEU A 567 13.13 5.94 17.41
C LEU A 567 14.37 6.32 16.59
N ARG A 568 14.20 6.66 15.30
CA ARG A 568 15.31 7.14 14.45
C ARG A 568 15.95 8.42 14.99
N MET A 569 15.16 9.41 15.42
CA MET A 569 15.67 10.65 16.03
C MET A 569 16.48 10.36 17.31
N LEU A 570 15.99 9.46 18.16
CA LEU A 570 16.68 9.03 19.37
C LEU A 570 17.94 8.21 19.04
N THR A 571 17.92 7.34 18.03
CA THR A 571 19.13 6.63 17.58
C THR A 571 20.18 7.60 17.05
N ALA A 572 19.77 8.61 16.27
CA ALA A 572 20.65 9.66 15.78
C ALA A 572 21.33 10.39 16.95
N TRP A 573 20.56 10.83 17.94
CA TRP A 573 21.11 11.47 19.13
C TRP A 573 22.13 10.59 19.88
N ASN A 574 21.79 9.31 20.13
CA ASN A 574 22.64 8.38 20.86
C ASN A 574 23.94 7.99 20.11
N ARG A 575 23.98 8.18 18.78
CA ARG A 575 25.20 7.98 17.97
C ARG A 575 26.24 9.08 18.09
N ILE A 576 25.93 10.20 18.76
CA ILE A 576 26.88 11.30 18.94
C ILE A 576 27.83 10.96 20.11
N PRO A 577 29.14 10.77 19.88
CA PRO A 577 30.05 10.35 20.95
C PRO A 577 30.33 11.47 21.97
N ASP A 578 30.11 12.74 21.60
CA ASP A 578 30.44 13.92 22.39
C ASP A 578 29.21 14.76 22.77
N GLN A 579 28.06 14.12 23.07
CA GLN A 579 26.80 14.79 23.45
C GLN A 579 26.99 15.92 24.48
N ALA A 580 27.83 15.70 25.51
CA ALA A 580 28.12 16.71 26.53
C ALA A 580 28.81 17.98 25.99
N VAL A 581 29.58 17.89 24.90
CA VAL A 581 30.16 19.05 24.21
C VAL A 581 29.08 19.80 23.43
N VAL A 582 28.19 19.06 22.75
CA VAL A 582 27.08 19.64 21.98
C VAL A 582 26.09 20.36 22.91
N CYS A 583 25.70 19.75 24.03
CA CYS A 583 24.80 20.34 25.04
C CYS A 583 25.39 21.56 25.76
N ARG A 584 26.71 21.74 25.80
CA ARG A 584 27.35 22.99 26.27
C ARG A 584 27.34 24.10 25.22
N SER A 585 27.21 23.74 23.95
CA SER A 585 27.30 24.68 22.82
C SER A 585 25.94 25.15 22.31
N HIS A 586 24.88 24.36 22.54
CA HIS A 586 23.53 24.60 22.03
C HIS A 586 22.46 24.23 23.07
N PRO A 587 21.36 25.00 23.19
CA PRO A 587 20.22 24.61 24.03
C PRO A 587 19.65 23.25 23.63
N SER A 588 19.26 22.40 24.60
CA SER A 588 18.70 21.06 24.32
C SER A 588 17.50 21.07 23.37
N LYS A 589 16.70 22.15 23.39
CA LYS A 589 15.58 22.36 22.46
C LYS A 589 16.03 22.63 21.02
N ALA A 590 17.12 23.38 20.82
CA ALA A 590 17.70 23.60 19.48
C ALA A 590 18.32 22.31 18.93
N ILE A 591 18.94 21.50 19.80
CA ILE A 591 19.47 20.18 19.45
C ILE A 591 18.33 19.24 19.02
N ALA A 592 17.28 19.12 19.83
CA ALA A 592 16.12 18.27 19.54
C ALA A 592 15.44 18.66 18.22
N ALA A 593 15.16 19.96 18.03
CA ALA A 593 14.60 20.50 16.80
C ALA A 593 15.50 20.24 15.57
N ALA A 594 16.81 20.43 15.68
CA ALA A 594 17.72 20.17 14.57
C ALA A 594 17.77 18.67 14.21
N ILE A 595 17.73 17.77 15.19
CA ILE A 595 17.67 16.33 14.94
C ILE A 595 16.34 15.95 14.26
N ASP A 596 15.21 16.45 14.78
CA ASP A 596 13.89 16.23 14.18
C ASP A 596 13.91 16.63 12.69
N ARG A 597 14.33 17.87 12.41
CA ARG A 597 14.47 18.41 11.06
C ARG A 597 15.37 17.56 10.15
N MET A 598 16.55 17.14 10.64
CA MET A 598 17.50 16.33 9.86
C MET A 598 16.94 14.95 9.51
N ILE A 599 16.28 14.29 10.46
CA ILE A 599 15.75 12.93 10.30
C ILE A 599 14.43 12.97 9.53
N GLY A 600 13.54 13.94 9.79
CA GLY A 600 12.32 14.20 9.04
C GLY A 600 12.58 14.46 7.56
N TYR A 601 13.53 15.34 7.23
CA TYR A 601 13.93 15.60 5.84
C TYR A 601 14.42 14.33 5.11
N ARG A 602 15.23 13.48 5.77
CA ARG A 602 15.66 12.18 5.20
C ARG A 602 14.55 11.15 5.19
N ALA A 603 13.57 11.29 6.07
CA ALA A 603 12.32 10.59 6.05
C ALA A 603 11.31 11.18 5.06
N GLY A 604 11.73 12.05 4.13
CA GLY A 604 10.85 12.61 3.08
C GLY A 604 9.67 13.42 3.60
N ASP A 605 9.71 13.82 4.87
CA ASP A 605 8.82 14.84 5.41
C ASP A 605 9.34 16.23 5.04
N ARG A 606 8.49 17.25 5.13
CA ARG A 606 8.85 18.64 4.85
C ARG A 606 9.65 19.25 6.00
N GLY A 607 10.88 18.77 6.19
CA GLY A 607 11.83 19.20 7.22
C GLY A 607 12.39 20.63 7.05
N HIS A 608 11.49 21.61 6.90
CA HIS A 608 11.80 23.04 6.89
C HIS A 608 12.12 23.52 8.31
N TYR A 609 13.07 24.45 8.43
CA TYR A 609 13.49 24.95 9.74
C TYR A 609 12.33 25.68 10.46
N SER A 610 11.49 26.40 9.73
CA SER A 610 10.32 27.13 10.26
C SER A 610 9.27 26.21 10.90
N GLU A 611 8.91 25.12 10.24
CA GLU A 611 7.90 24.18 10.76
C GLU A 611 8.36 23.52 12.07
N VAL A 612 9.66 23.23 12.18
CA VAL A 612 10.25 22.65 13.39
C VAL A 612 10.51 23.73 14.47
N ALA A 613 10.80 24.97 14.08
CA ALA A 613 10.84 26.14 14.98
C ALA A 613 9.50 26.35 15.68
N ASP A 614 8.40 26.31 14.92
CA ASP A 614 7.03 26.39 15.44
C ASP A 614 6.71 25.20 16.35
N LEU A 615 7.00 23.97 15.93
CA LEU A 615 6.71 22.73 16.69
C LEU A 615 7.41 22.70 18.06
N TYR A 616 8.65 23.18 18.14
CA TYR A 616 9.41 23.22 19.37
C TYR A 616 9.22 24.53 20.15
N HIS A 617 8.67 25.58 19.53
CA HIS A 617 8.68 26.96 20.03
C HIS A 617 10.11 27.43 20.36
N ILE A 618 10.93 27.61 19.31
CA ILE A 618 12.30 28.13 19.39
C ILE A 618 12.66 28.91 18.12
N ASP A 619 13.59 29.86 18.25
CA ASP A 619 14.17 30.61 17.13
C ASP A 619 14.81 29.67 16.08
N GLU A 620 14.51 29.93 14.81
CA GLU A 620 15.02 29.21 13.65
C GLU A 620 16.55 29.26 13.54
N ASP A 621 17.18 30.38 13.90
CA ASP A 621 18.64 30.56 13.78
C ASP A 621 19.42 29.70 14.79
N LEU A 622 18.82 29.42 15.96
CA LEU A 622 19.37 28.46 16.91
C LEU A 622 19.34 27.04 16.35
N ILE A 623 18.25 26.65 15.65
CA ILE A 623 18.16 25.36 14.97
C ILE A 623 19.22 25.28 13.86
N ARG A 624 19.34 26.30 13.01
CA ARG A 624 20.33 26.36 11.92
C ARG A 624 21.78 26.24 12.42
N THR A 625 22.07 26.78 13.61
CA THR A 625 23.41 26.72 14.20
C THR A 625 23.71 25.36 14.86
N ALA A 626 22.71 24.76 15.53
CA ALA A 626 22.80 23.39 16.03
C ALA A 626 22.93 22.37 14.89
N ASP A 627 22.13 22.50 13.84
CA ASP A 627 22.11 21.66 12.63
C ASP A 627 23.50 21.58 11.94
N LYS A 628 24.17 22.72 11.73
CA LYS A 628 25.57 22.77 11.22
C LYS A 628 26.59 22.06 12.14
N THR A 629 26.29 21.96 13.43
CA THR A 629 27.13 21.31 14.45
C THR A 629 26.89 19.80 14.51
N LEU A 630 25.63 19.38 14.29
CA LEU A 630 25.17 17.99 14.28
C LEU A 630 25.47 17.29 12.95
N ALA A 631 25.28 17.95 11.81
CA ALA A 631 25.56 17.41 10.47
C ALA A 631 26.99 16.85 10.32
N ARG A 632 27.97 17.54 10.90
CA ARG A 632 29.39 17.12 10.91
C ARG A 632 29.65 15.88 11.78
N ARG A 633 28.82 15.63 12.80
CA ARG A 633 28.94 14.52 13.75
C ARG A 633 28.20 13.27 13.28
N LEU A 634 26.91 13.44 12.93
CA LEU A 634 26.01 12.35 12.56
C LEU A 634 26.39 11.66 11.24
N LYS A 635 26.99 12.41 10.30
CA LYS A 635 27.44 11.91 8.98
C LYS A 635 26.38 11.08 8.24
N LEU A 636 25.13 11.54 8.32
CA LEU A 636 23.96 10.85 7.77
C LEU A 636 24.13 10.54 6.27
N SER A 637 23.75 9.33 5.86
CA SER A 637 23.92 8.79 4.51
C SER A 637 22.63 8.13 4.00
N ALA A 638 22.65 7.57 2.78
CA ALA A 638 21.53 6.80 2.25
C ALA A 638 21.37 5.44 2.98
N THR A 639 22.48 4.85 3.43
CA THR A 639 22.54 3.56 4.14
C THR A 639 22.47 3.70 5.67
N GLN A 640 22.55 4.92 6.19
CA GLN A 640 22.36 5.26 7.60
C GLN A 640 21.68 6.64 7.68
N PRO A 641 20.34 6.69 7.55
CA PRO A 641 19.59 7.94 7.43
C PRO A 641 19.20 8.56 8.78
N TRP A 642 19.37 7.82 9.88
CA TRP A 642 19.49 8.29 11.26
C TRP A 642 20.96 8.34 11.69
#